data_AF-A0A661PQ15-F1
#
_entry.id   AF-A0A661PQ15-F1
#
_cell.length_a   1.000
_cell.length_b   1.000
_cell.length_c   1.000
_cell.angle_alpha   90.00
_cell.angle_beta   90.00
_cell.angle_gamma   90.00
#
_symmetry.space_group_name_H-M   'P 1'
#
loop_
_entity.id
_entity.type
_entity.pdbx_description
1 polymer ?
#
loop_
_entity_poly.entity_id
_entity_poly.type
_entity_poly.pdbx_seq_one_letter_code
_entity_poly.pdbx_strand_id
1 'polypeptide(L)'
;MQHLKKTFRHLIKLKIINILLICVAGFVCSIIGTSSQAPAATHTSSEYYASPPFISRGVKPNVLIILDNSNSMDEDVVGNAVGSAAPNSRSEIARQAIISLIDANSDRMNFGLMAYDQSGVSRYELHNSFYYCSYDPTTYDPAGTPTPKDPSTNTLRFPNPTDPGHYIYYDQALPMYDSSDQGNAFAYCEHYVEDGIGSTANSYRIYHDKTGLLDAPSGISNETAYGYANKFATWGLVPTDEDIAAGYTEFGEQLAWVHTSPTWFSNSSPGGGHLHVPVAESTSAHLTALHDKLGTSNFSTTASDHPNSDLDTPLRNAGLTPIEGTLESCRNYFEGASSPVTNWCQKNFIILVTDGLPSVDKNGNIGDADTLLPGVKTEVQLLRATTVPGYTDTFDIQTFVLGFALPPEMGSKLDDIAIAGGTAVKDDPEDPGHAYIAGNQAELAVALRKIFLEILNRASSGSAASVISNSRSGEGAIYQSIFFPELRDSSGNTVYWTGDVHALLVDKYGNMREDTNANQQLDEDTDKFVLYYDDEITNTTKAKLYSPVDANSNLLIAPDLASTPTIVEITDLHYLWSGVDWLSNPGLNVTDQRSYGTTDNKRYIFTDYIDTSADVSISNVNNNQVMDFLPDFVDDATHDNYFFLNPEDTGMTEAQMITESQNIIKFIRGQEGLSNSLSGSAYRSRTLVDSNGNDRIYRLGDIIHSTPTVVSRPAENYDLIYNDSSYLDFKKKYVGRRMVIYTGANDGMLHAFNGGFYNIENKAFITASGSKTAYPLGMELWAYVPNALLPHLRWLTEASDYSSHVYYVDLKPRIFDAKIFTADT
;
A
#
# COMPACT_ATOMS: atom_id res chain seq x y z
N MET A 1 37.80 26.51 -16.28
CA MET A 1 39.07 27.25 -16.02
C MET A 1 38.99 28.76 -16.33
N GLN A 2 37.85 29.44 -16.08
CA GLN A 2 37.76 30.91 -16.12
C GLN A 2 36.94 31.56 -14.99
N HIS A 3 36.52 30.80 -13.97
CA HIS A 3 35.92 31.37 -12.75
C HIS A 3 36.82 31.35 -11.51
N LEU A 4 38.08 30.93 -11.65
CA LEU A 4 39.10 31.03 -10.60
C LEU A 4 39.78 32.42 -10.51
N LYS A 5 39.23 33.47 -11.15
CA LYS A 5 39.88 34.79 -11.30
C LYS A 5 39.21 35.98 -10.60
N LYS A 6 38.09 35.81 -9.90
CA LYS A 6 37.40 36.93 -9.22
C LYS A 6 37.41 36.92 -7.70
N THR A 7 37.81 35.82 -7.06
CA THR A 7 37.85 35.69 -5.58
C THR A 7 39.25 35.82 -4.96
N PHE A 8 40.28 36.13 -5.76
CA PHE A 8 41.68 36.28 -5.29
C PHE A 8 42.22 37.72 -5.43
N ARG A 9 41.47 38.72 -4.94
CA ARG A 9 41.98 40.09 -4.80
C ARG A 9 41.41 40.80 -3.57
N HIS A 10 41.55 40.21 -2.38
CA HIS A 10 41.50 40.99 -1.13
C HIS A 10 42.01 40.19 0.08
N LEU A 11 43.29 39.82 0.12
CA LEU A 11 44.05 39.52 1.36
C LEU A 11 45.50 39.14 1.03
N ILE A 12 46.34 40.13 0.71
CA ILE A 12 47.79 40.03 0.92
C ILE A 12 48.13 41.12 1.93
N LYS A 13 48.39 40.72 3.19
CA LYS A 13 49.37 41.36 4.08
C LYS A 13 49.45 40.63 5.44
N LEU A 14 50.70 40.31 5.79
CA LEU A 14 51.28 39.99 7.11
C LEU A 14 51.45 38.51 7.55
N LYS A 15 52.71 38.09 7.39
CA LYS A 15 53.62 37.47 8.38
C LYS A 15 53.41 36.01 8.81
N ILE A 16 54.11 35.16 8.06
CA ILE A 16 54.91 34.01 8.49
C ILE A 16 55.52 34.23 9.89
N ILE A 17 55.17 33.37 10.84
CA ILE A 17 55.99 32.74 11.90
C ILE A 17 54.98 31.91 12.71
N ASN A 18 54.92 30.59 12.44
CA ASN A 18 54.37 29.49 13.27
C ASN A 18 54.13 28.18 12.49
N ILE A 19 54.68 28.04 11.28
CA ILE A 19 54.73 26.77 10.55
C ILE A 19 56.04 26.07 10.90
N LEU A 20 56.10 25.41 12.06
CA LEU A 20 57.05 24.31 12.28
C LEU A 20 56.68 23.36 13.44
N LEU A 21 55.68 23.68 14.27
CA LEU A 21 55.27 22.79 15.38
C LEU A 21 53.99 21.97 15.14
N ILE A 22 53.30 22.13 14.01
CA ILE A 22 52.05 21.40 13.70
C ILE A 22 52.27 20.24 12.71
N CYS A 23 53.44 20.11 12.08
CA CYS A 23 53.71 19.10 11.07
C CYS A 23 54.10 17.70 11.61
N VAL A 24 54.15 17.49 12.93
CA VAL A 24 54.47 16.17 13.53
C VAL A 24 53.25 15.50 14.17
N ALA A 25 52.15 16.21 14.42
CA ALA A 25 50.90 15.61 14.89
C ALA A 25 49.94 15.18 13.76
N GLY A 26 50.22 15.58 12.51
CA GLY A 26 49.35 15.34 11.35
C GLY A 26 49.63 14.06 10.54
N PHE A 27 50.65 13.28 10.89
CA PHE A 27 51.06 12.10 10.10
C PHE A 27 50.76 10.74 10.76
N VAL A 28 50.12 10.73 11.93
CA VAL A 28 49.71 9.50 12.63
C VAL A 28 48.18 9.27 12.58
N CYS A 29 47.41 10.20 12.00
CA CYS A 29 45.95 10.07 11.88
C CYS A 29 45.46 9.85 10.44
N SER A 30 46.32 9.34 9.56
CA SER A 30 46.01 9.07 8.14
C SER A 30 45.93 7.57 7.79
N ILE A 31 45.86 6.67 8.78
CA ILE A 31 45.74 5.21 8.56
C ILE A 31 44.56 4.56 9.33
N ILE A 32 43.82 5.28 10.18
CA ILE A 32 42.61 4.74 10.83
C ILE A 32 41.54 5.83 10.84
N GLY A 33 40.57 5.70 9.94
CA GLY A 33 39.50 6.67 9.77
C GLY A 33 38.87 6.62 8.39
N THR A 34 38.50 5.42 7.92
CA THR A 34 37.40 5.33 6.95
C THR A 34 36.13 5.74 7.69
N SER A 35 35.87 7.05 7.76
CA SER A 35 34.49 7.50 7.90
C SER A 35 33.78 7.01 6.65
N SER A 36 33.07 5.89 6.76
CA SER A 36 31.95 5.63 5.89
C SER A 36 31.03 6.84 5.98
N GLN A 37 31.15 7.77 5.04
CA GLN A 37 29.99 8.57 4.68
C GLN A 37 28.95 7.53 4.30
N ALA A 38 27.95 7.37 5.18
CA ALA A 38 26.73 6.70 4.80
C ALA A 38 26.32 7.31 3.44
N PRO A 39 26.01 6.51 2.41
CA PRO A 39 25.40 7.06 1.22
C PRO A 39 24.22 7.93 1.68
N ALA A 40 24.14 9.16 1.18
CA ALA A 40 22.95 9.97 1.36
C ALA A 40 21.78 9.09 0.95
N ALA A 41 20.82 8.90 1.86
CA ALA A 41 19.66 8.08 1.58
C ALA A 41 19.00 8.62 0.32
N THR A 42 18.99 7.81 -0.74
CA THR A 42 18.14 8.04 -1.90
C THR A 42 16.71 7.90 -1.39
N HIS A 43 16.02 9.02 -1.22
CA HIS A 43 14.62 9.04 -0.89
C HIS A 43 13.84 8.28 -1.98
N THR A 44 13.26 7.14 -1.63
CA THR A 44 12.42 6.36 -2.55
C THR A 44 11.00 6.89 -2.48
N SER A 45 10.23 6.76 -3.57
CA SER A 45 8.82 7.17 -3.61
C SER A 45 7.97 6.54 -2.49
N SER A 46 8.41 5.38 -1.97
CA SER A 46 7.83 4.70 -0.80
C SER A 46 7.80 5.51 0.50
N GLU A 47 8.67 6.54 0.65
CA GLU A 47 8.70 7.43 1.82
C GLU A 47 7.68 8.58 1.72
N TYR A 48 7.12 8.85 0.53
CA TYR A 48 6.15 9.91 0.26
C TYR A 48 4.75 9.38 -0.09
N TYR A 49 4.60 8.06 -0.21
CA TYR A 49 3.28 7.46 -0.39
C TYR A 49 2.40 7.76 0.81
N ALA A 50 1.34 8.50 0.56
CA ALA A 50 0.32 8.74 1.54
C ALA A 50 -0.81 7.72 1.30
N SER A 51 -1.11 6.91 2.31
CA SER A 51 -2.27 6.02 2.24
C SER A 51 -3.55 6.88 2.19
N PRO A 52 -4.47 6.65 1.21
CA PRO A 52 -5.64 7.48 1.04
C PRO A 52 -6.43 7.67 2.36
N PRO A 53 -6.66 8.92 2.83
CA PRO A 53 -7.35 9.16 4.08
C PRO A 53 -8.88 9.10 3.98
N PHE A 54 -9.47 8.92 2.78
CA PHE A 54 -10.92 9.01 2.57
C PHE A 54 -11.50 7.73 1.99
N ILE A 55 -11.64 6.74 2.88
CA ILE A 55 -12.72 5.74 2.81
C ILE A 55 -13.56 5.99 4.05
N SER A 56 -14.50 6.93 3.98
CA SER A 56 -15.45 7.15 5.07
C SER A 56 -16.65 7.99 4.62
N ARG A 57 -17.67 7.29 4.10
CA ARG A 57 -19.07 7.33 4.59
C ARG A 57 -19.78 5.98 4.31
N GLY A 58 -19.06 4.86 4.51
CA GLY A 58 -19.60 3.50 4.41
C GLY A 58 -19.52 2.76 5.75
N VAL A 59 -20.25 1.65 5.88
CA VAL A 59 -20.14 0.73 7.04
C VAL A 59 -18.73 0.15 7.08
N LYS A 60 -18.07 0.16 8.25
CA LYS A 60 -16.72 -0.41 8.42
C LYS A 60 -16.69 -1.88 7.96
N PRO A 61 -15.74 -2.29 7.12
CA PRO A 61 -15.60 -3.70 6.79
C PRO A 61 -15.17 -4.50 8.02
N ASN A 62 -15.57 -5.76 8.04
CA ASN A 62 -15.15 -6.73 9.04
C ASN A 62 -13.98 -7.55 8.48
N VAL A 63 -12.92 -7.68 9.25
CA VAL A 63 -11.74 -8.48 8.89
C VAL A 63 -11.49 -9.51 9.99
N LEU A 64 -11.60 -10.79 9.63
CA LEU A 64 -11.21 -11.89 10.51
C LEU A 64 -9.83 -12.40 10.11
N ILE A 65 -8.87 -12.26 11.02
CA ILE A 65 -7.50 -12.77 10.81
C ILE A 65 -7.45 -14.20 11.32
N ILE A 66 -7.04 -15.12 10.46
CA ILE A 66 -6.72 -16.51 10.80
C ILE A 66 -5.21 -16.58 10.86
N LEU A 67 -4.67 -16.76 12.07
CA LEU A 67 -3.24 -16.91 12.29
C LEU A 67 -2.91 -18.38 12.56
N ASP A 68 -1.97 -18.90 11.79
CA ASP A 68 -1.34 -20.19 12.05
C ASP A 68 -0.64 -20.19 13.40
N ASN A 69 -1.00 -21.16 14.23
CA ASN A 69 -0.39 -21.45 15.51
C ASN A 69 0.03 -22.92 15.59
N SER A 70 0.40 -23.54 14.47
CA SER A 70 1.02 -24.87 14.45
C SER A 70 2.39 -24.86 15.16
N ASN A 71 2.95 -26.06 15.39
CA ASN A 71 4.25 -26.20 16.02
C ASN A 71 5.39 -25.57 15.19
N SER A 72 5.31 -25.60 13.86
CA SER A 72 6.35 -25.07 12.95
C SER A 72 6.54 -23.56 13.08
N MET A 73 5.55 -22.85 13.63
CA MET A 73 5.65 -21.41 13.91
C MET A 73 6.67 -21.07 15.02
N ASP A 74 7.19 -22.07 15.76
CA ASP A 74 8.31 -21.92 16.69
C ASP A 74 9.68 -21.81 16.00
N GLU A 75 9.75 -22.06 14.70
CA GLU A 75 10.98 -21.94 13.93
C GLU A 75 11.28 -20.49 13.53
N ASP A 76 12.51 -20.20 13.13
CA ASP A 76 12.87 -18.97 12.42
C ASP A 76 12.60 -19.10 10.91
N VAL A 77 12.86 -18.03 10.16
CA VAL A 77 12.61 -17.98 8.70
C VAL A 77 13.48 -18.93 7.88
N VAL A 78 14.53 -19.54 8.47
CA VAL A 78 15.39 -20.53 7.79
C VAL A 78 15.15 -21.96 8.29
N GLY A 79 14.24 -22.15 9.26
CA GLY A 79 13.82 -23.47 9.76
C GLY A 79 14.49 -23.93 11.05
N ASN A 80 15.26 -23.07 11.73
CA ASN A 80 15.82 -23.45 13.04
C ASN A 80 14.76 -23.29 14.12
N ALA A 81 14.62 -24.26 15.02
CA ALA A 81 13.78 -24.15 16.20
C ALA A 81 14.32 -23.04 17.12
N VAL A 82 13.52 -22.01 17.41
CA VAL A 82 13.91 -20.89 18.30
C VAL A 82 12.88 -20.64 19.41
N GLY A 83 11.65 -21.12 19.23
CA GLY A 83 10.52 -21.02 20.14
C GLY A 83 9.66 -19.79 19.88
N SER A 84 8.34 -19.90 20.10
CA SER A 84 7.38 -18.83 19.80
C SER A 84 7.59 -17.52 20.57
N ALA A 85 8.37 -17.49 21.65
CA ALA A 85 8.72 -16.25 22.35
C ALA A 85 9.95 -15.54 21.76
N ALA A 86 10.70 -16.19 20.86
CA ALA A 86 11.92 -15.62 20.29
C ALA A 86 11.57 -14.51 19.27
N PRO A 87 12.23 -13.33 19.31
CA PRO A 87 11.94 -12.23 18.39
C PRO A 87 12.09 -12.55 16.91
N ASN A 88 12.89 -13.57 16.57
CA ASN A 88 13.11 -14.04 15.20
C ASN A 88 12.27 -15.28 14.82
N SER A 89 11.40 -15.76 15.71
CA SER A 89 10.46 -16.85 15.39
C SER A 89 9.38 -16.40 14.42
N ARG A 90 8.88 -17.32 13.60
CA ARG A 90 7.78 -17.04 12.68
C ARG A 90 6.53 -16.57 13.43
N SER A 91 6.22 -17.19 14.57
CA SER A 91 5.13 -16.82 15.47
C SER A 91 5.23 -15.37 15.95
N GLU A 92 6.34 -14.98 16.58
CA GLU A 92 6.49 -13.62 17.12
C GLU A 92 6.48 -12.59 15.99
N ILE A 93 7.17 -12.85 14.88
CA ILE A 93 7.19 -11.95 13.73
C ILE A 93 5.77 -11.74 13.17
N ALA A 94 5.01 -12.81 12.96
CA ALA A 94 3.64 -12.72 12.45
C ALA A 94 2.70 -11.99 13.41
N ARG A 95 2.77 -12.30 14.71
CA ARG A 95 1.95 -11.63 15.73
C ARG A 95 2.25 -10.13 15.81
N GLN A 96 3.52 -9.73 15.83
CA GLN A 96 3.90 -8.30 15.87
C GLN A 96 3.50 -7.54 14.59
N ALA A 97 3.60 -8.20 13.43
CA ALA A 97 3.15 -7.62 12.17
C ALA A 97 1.62 -7.41 12.14
N ILE A 98 0.86 -8.38 12.67
CA ILE A 98 -0.60 -8.28 12.80
C ILE A 98 -1.00 -7.18 13.79
N ILE A 99 -0.35 -7.08 14.95
CA ILE A 99 -0.58 -5.98 15.92
C ILE A 99 -0.37 -4.63 15.24
N SER A 100 0.75 -4.46 14.54
CA SER A 100 1.07 -3.23 13.81
C SER A 100 0.01 -2.88 12.77
N LEU A 101 -0.55 -3.89 12.08
CA LEU A 101 -1.64 -3.73 11.13
C LEU A 101 -2.95 -3.32 11.82
N ILE A 102 -3.31 -3.94 12.94
CA ILE A 102 -4.53 -3.61 13.70
C ILE A 102 -4.43 -2.17 14.22
N ASP A 103 -3.32 -1.79 14.83
CA ASP A 103 -3.11 -0.46 15.40
C ASP A 103 -3.22 0.64 14.35
N ALA A 104 -2.60 0.42 13.18
CA ALA A 104 -2.61 1.40 12.09
C ALA A 104 -4.02 1.64 11.50
N ASN A 105 -4.99 0.75 11.73
CA ASN A 105 -6.23 0.68 10.96
C ASN A 105 -7.50 0.46 11.78
N SER A 106 -7.38 0.45 13.11
CA SER A 106 -8.47 0.27 14.06
C SER A 106 -9.61 1.28 13.89
N ASP A 107 -9.30 2.47 13.36
CA ASP A 107 -10.27 3.52 13.02
C ASP A 107 -11.11 3.19 11.78
N ARG A 108 -10.60 2.37 10.85
CA ARG A 108 -11.19 2.11 9.52
C ARG A 108 -11.90 0.76 9.40
N MET A 109 -11.52 -0.22 10.22
CA MET A 109 -12.06 -1.59 10.14
C MET A 109 -12.38 -2.18 11.51
N ASN A 110 -13.19 -3.24 11.50
CA ASN A 110 -13.44 -4.09 12.65
C ASN A 110 -12.59 -5.35 12.52
N PHE A 111 -11.87 -5.73 13.57
CA PHE A 111 -10.96 -6.87 13.55
C PHE A 111 -11.44 -7.99 14.48
N GLY A 112 -11.18 -9.23 14.09
CA GLY A 112 -11.28 -10.41 14.93
C GLY A 112 -10.08 -11.32 14.70
N LEU A 113 -9.87 -12.26 15.62
CA LEU A 113 -8.77 -13.22 15.58
C LEU A 113 -9.30 -14.64 15.76
N MET A 114 -8.92 -15.51 14.84
CA MET A 114 -9.10 -16.94 14.88
C MET A 114 -7.72 -17.62 14.72
N ALA A 115 -7.55 -18.77 15.34
CA ALA A 115 -6.39 -19.65 15.14
C ALA A 115 -6.88 -21.10 15.11
N TYR A 116 -5.99 -22.08 15.01
CA TYR A 116 -6.38 -23.49 14.99
C TYR A 116 -6.84 -23.96 16.37
N ASP A 117 -7.82 -24.87 16.39
CA ASP A 117 -8.31 -25.46 17.63
C ASP A 117 -7.19 -26.23 18.34
N GLN A 118 -7.09 -26.00 19.64
CA GLN A 118 -6.08 -26.61 20.49
C GLN A 118 -6.67 -27.81 21.25
N SER A 119 -5.93 -28.91 21.33
CA SER A 119 -6.28 -30.05 22.19
C SER A 119 -5.03 -30.67 22.79
N GLY A 120 -5.05 -30.94 24.10
CA GLY A 120 -3.93 -31.62 24.78
C GLY A 120 -2.65 -30.79 24.92
N VAL A 121 -2.72 -29.47 24.72
CA VAL A 121 -1.54 -28.56 24.78
C VAL A 121 -0.86 -28.62 26.14
N SER A 122 0.44 -28.89 26.14
CA SER A 122 1.27 -29.04 27.34
C SER A 122 2.57 -28.27 27.21
N ARG A 123 3.16 -27.86 28.34
CA ARG A 123 4.46 -27.19 28.36
C ARG A 123 5.58 -28.20 28.14
N TYR A 124 6.39 -27.99 27.11
CA TYR A 124 7.55 -28.80 26.75
C TYR A 124 8.80 -27.90 26.69
N GLU A 125 9.95 -28.53 26.47
CA GLU A 125 11.22 -27.87 26.15
C GLU A 125 11.56 -28.16 24.69
N LEU A 126 12.00 -27.11 24.00
CA LEU A 126 12.33 -27.11 22.58
C LEU A 126 13.84 -27.20 22.40
N HIS A 127 14.27 -28.05 21.48
CA HIS A 127 15.66 -28.22 21.08
C HIS A 127 15.76 -28.10 19.56
N ASN A 128 16.73 -27.31 19.09
CA ASN A 128 17.05 -27.25 17.67
C ASN A 128 17.96 -28.43 17.32
N SER A 129 17.47 -29.36 16.51
CA SER A 129 18.17 -30.61 16.20
C SER A 129 18.74 -30.60 14.79
N PHE A 130 20.03 -30.87 14.66
CA PHE A 130 20.78 -30.89 13.40
C PHE A 130 20.93 -32.34 12.92
N TYR A 131 20.25 -32.67 11.83
CA TYR A 131 20.28 -34.03 11.27
C TYR A 131 21.39 -34.18 10.26
N TYR A 132 21.91 -35.41 10.11
CA TYR A 132 23.00 -35.72 9.18
C TYR A 132 24.15 -34.71 9.30
N CYS A 133 24.46 -34.31 10.54
CA CYS A 133 25.42 -33.25 10.78
C CYS A 133 26.86 -33.78 10.70
N SER A 134 27.81 -32.88 10.45
CA SER A 134 29.24 -33.19 10.52
C SER A 134 29.97 -32.17 11.40
N TYR A 135 31.08 -32.58 12.01
CA TYR A 135 32.02 -31.71 12.71
C TYR A 135 33.29 -31.43 11.87
N ASP A 136 33.40 -32.03 10.67
CA ASP A 136 34.53 -31.85 9.76
C ASP A 136 34.31 -30.61 8.87
N PRO A 137 35.17 -29.57 8.95
CA PRO A 137 35.02 -28.36 8.15
C PRO A 137 35.14 -28.60 6.64
N THR A 138 35.64 -29.75 6.20
CA THR A 138 35.73 -30.09 4.78
C THR A 138 34.38 -30.43 4.14
N THR A 139 33.36 -30.71 4.94
CA THR A 139 32.00 -30.96 4.44
C THR A 139 31.21 -29.68 4.20
N TYR A 140 31.75 -28.51 4.57
CA TYR A 140 31.05 -27.23 4.50
C TYR A 140 31.27 -26.53 3.16
N ASP A 141 30.21 -26.44 2.36
CA ASP A 141 30.18 -25.65 1.13
C ASP A 141 29.00 -24.65 1.17
N PRO A 142 29.24 -23.39 1.60
CA PRO A 142 28.17 -22.38 1.66
C PRO A 142 27.65 -21.94 0.28
N ALA A 143 28.32 -22.31 -0.81
CA ALA A 143 27.88 -22.04 -2.18
C ALA A 143 27.23 -23.27 -2.83
N GLY A 144 27.20 -24.40 -2.13
CA GLY A 144 26.61 -25.65 -2.57
C GLY A 144 25.08 -25.59 -2.63
N THR A 145 24.48 -26.56 -3.32
CA THR A 145 23.05 -26.83 -3.19
C THR A 145 22.86 -27.81 -2.04
N PRO A 146 21.97 -27.54 -1.07
CA PRO A 146 21.72 -28.46 0.03
C PRO A 146 21.37 -29.85 -0.50
N THR A 147 21.97 -30.88 0.10
CA THR A 147 21.71 -32.28 -0.18
C THR A 147 21.18 -32.94 1.09
N PRO A 148 19.88 -32.75 1.41
CA PRO A 148 19.23 -33.41 2.53
C PRO A 148 19.62 -34.88 2.64
N LYS A 149 19.98 -35.31 3.85
CA LYS A 149 20.43 -36.68 4.19
C LYS A 149 21.86 -37.05 3.75
N ASP A 150 22.65 -36.09 3.26
CA ASP A 150 24.08 -36.31 2.95
C ASP A 150 24.98 -35.42 3.85
N PRO A 151 25.72 -36.00 4.81
CA PRO A 151 26.58 -35.23 5.71
C PRO A 151 27.85 -34.67 5.03
N SER A 152 28.14 -35.04 3.78
CA SER A 152 29.41 -34.71 3.12
C SER A 152 29.43 -33.37 2.39
N THR A 153 28.26 -32.76 2.14
CA THR A 153 28.11 -31.51 1.36
C THR A 153 27.14 -30.52 2.02
N ASN A 154 27.33 -30.31 3.32
CA ASN A 154 26.53 -29.41 4.14
C ASN A 154 26.74 -27.92 3.78
N THR A 155 25.66 -27.16 3.79
CA THR A 155 25.61 -25.74 3.35
C THR A 155 25.42 -24.75 4.51
N LEU A 156 24.95 -25.23 5.67
CA LEU A 156 24.71 -24.45 6.88
C LEU A 156 25.70 -24.82 7.99
N ARG A 157 25.83 -23.93 8.98
CA ARG A 157 26.68 -24.18 10.16
C ARG A 157 26.13 -23.50 11.41
N PHE A 158 26.28 -24.16 12.56
CA PHE A 158 25.91 -23.65 13.88
C PHE A 158 27.14 -23.68 14.81
N PRO A 159 27.41 -22.64 15.62
CA PRO A 159 28.54 -22.66 16.56
C PRO A 159 28.45 -23.83 17.55
N ASN A 160 29.49 -24.64 17.68
CA ASN A 160 29.48 -25.75 18.63
C ASN A 160 29.55 -25.21 20.06
N PRO A 161 28.53 -25.43 20.92
CA PRO A 161 28.49 -24.86 22.26
C PRO A 161 29.56 -25.43 23.21
N THR A 162 30.13 -26.59 22.89
CA THR A 162 31.15 -27.27 23.71
C THR A 162 32.57 -27.17 23.16
N ASP A 163 32.74 -26.58 21.97
CA ASP A 163 34.04 -26.40 21.33
C ASP A 163 34.15 -25.01 20.67
N PRO A 164 34.49 -23.97 21.46
CA PRO A 164 34.54 -22.59 20.98
C PRO A 164 35.49 -22.40 19.79
N GLY A 165 34.95 -21.89 18.69
CA GLY A 165 35.68 -21.67 17.43
C GLY A 165 35.45 -22.75 16.36
N HIS A 166 34.78 -23.83 16.72
CA HIS A 166 34.34 -24.88 15.81
C HIS A 166 32.82 -24.85 15.61
N TYR A 167 32.34 -25.57 14.60
CA TYR A 167 30.95 -25.54 14.16
C TYR A 167 30.40 -26.96 13.98
N ILE A 168 29.07 -27.05 14.02
CA ILE A 168 28.27 -28.17 13.58
C ILE A 168 27.81 -27.81 12.16
N TYR A 169 28.16 -28.61 11.17
CA TYR A 169 27.79 -28.42 9.77
C TYR A 169 26.57 -29.28 9.44
N TYR A 170 25.58 -28.71 8.77
CA TYR A 170 24.29 -29.37 8.50
C TYR A 170 23.63 -28.74 7.26
N ASP A 171 22.60 -29.41 6.74
CA ASP A 171 21.71 -28.86 5.70
C ASP A 171 20.31 -28.58 6.23
N GLN A 172 19.84 -29.39 7.18
CA GLN A 172 18.52 -29.24 7.80
C GLN A 172 18.61 -29.30 9.33
N ALA A 173 17.92 -28.37 9.98
CA ALA A 173 17.58 -28.47 11.38
C ALA A 173 16.06 -28.58 11.53
N LEU A 174 15.60 -29.39 12.47
CA LEU A 174 14.17 -29.50 12.79
C LEU A 174 13.96 -29.54 14.32
N PRO A 175 12.75 -29.17 14.79
CA PRO A 175 12.41 -29.17 16.21
C PRO A 175 12.44 -30.57 16.85
N MET A 176 13.07 -30.67 18.03
CA MET A 176 12.84 -31.77 18.96
C MET A 176 12.11 -31.23 20.19
N TYR A 177 11.07 -31.95 20.61
CA TYR A 177 10.27 -31.62 21.79
C TYR A 177 10.48 -32.66 22.89
N ASP A 178 10.80 -32.21 24.10
CA ASP A 178 10.90 -33.08 25.27
C ASP A 178 10.17 -32.50 26.48
N SER A 179 9.67 -33.36 27.36
CA SER A 179 9.02 -32.94 28.62
C SER A 179 9.97 -32.28 29.62
N SER A 180 11.28 -32.33 29.37
CA SER A 180 12.34 -31.79 30.21
C SER A 180 13.50 -31.24 29.38
N ASP A 181 14.28 -30.33 29.97
CA ASP A 181 15.41 -29.73 29.30
C ASP A 181 16.56 -30.75 29.22
N GLN A 182 16.81 -31.26 28.02
CA GLN A 182 17.90 -32.18 27.73
C GLN A 182 19.28 -31.49 27.55
N GLY A 183 19.34 -30.16 27.71
CA GLY A 183 20.51 -29.36 27.45
C GLY A 183 20.99 -29.48 26.00
N ASN A 184 22.29 -29.31 25.81
CA ASN A 184 22.95 -29.58 24.53
C ASN A 184 23.41 -31.03 24.51
N ALA A 185 23.25 -31.69 23.36
CA ALA A 185 23.78 -33.01 23.20
C ALA A 185 24.32 -33.28 21.80
N PHE A 186 25.21 -34.27 21.78
CA PHE A 186 25.84 -34.79 20.58
C PHE A 186 25.64 -36.30 20.58
N ALA A 187 25.03 -36.77 19.51
CA ALA A 187 24.54 -38.12 19.38
C ALA A 187 25.22 -38.82 18.20
N TYR A 188 25.56 -40.08 18.42
CA TYR A 188 26.18 -40.92 17.42
C TYR A 188 25.55 -42.32 17.44
N CYS A 189 25.21 -42.83 16.26
CA CYS A 189 24.70 -44.19 16.09
C CYS A 189 25.83 -45.15 15.68
N GLU A 190 26.11 -46.15 16.52
CA GLU A 190 27.17 -47.14 16.26
C GLU A 190 26.87 -48.01 15.04
N HIS A 191 25.59 -48.25 14.74
CA HIS A 191 25.16 -49.10 13.63
C HIS A 191 24.02 -48.43 12.88
N TYR A 192 24.33 -47.28 12.26
CA TYR A 192 23.34 -46.55 11.48
C TYR A 192 22.85 -47.35 10.26
N VAL A 193 21.53 -47.41 10.09
CA VAL A 193 20.87 -47.97 8.92
C VAL A 193 19.84 -46.97 8.40
N GLU A 194 19.95 -46.63 7.12
CA GLU A 194 18.95 -45.85 6.36
C GLU A 194 18.05 -46.84 5.61
N ASP A 195 16.96 -47.28 6.22
CA ASP A 195 16.01 -48.25 5.62
C ASP A 195 14.61 -47.69 5.35
N GLY A 196 14.31 -46.47 5.82
CA GLY A 196 13.04 -45.78 5.61
C GLY A 196 11.88 -46.38 6.41
N ILE A 197 12.16 -47.21 7.43
CA ILE A 197 11.15 -47.95 8.22
C ILE A 197 10.82 -47.21 9.53
N GLY A 198 11.54 -46.11 9.83
CA GLY A 198 11.30 -45.28 11.01
C GLY A 198 12.27 -45.59 12.16
N SER A 199 12.78 -44.51 12.75
CA SER A 199 13.88 -44.37 13.71
C SER A 199 13.98 -45.29 14.95
N THR A 200 13.06 -46.22 15.22
CA THR A 200 13.18 -47.15 16.37
C THR A 200 14.25 -48.23 16.17
N ALA A 201 14.75 -48.43 14.95
CA ALA A 201 15.84 -49.36 14.65
C ALA A 201 17.23 -48.79 14.99
N ASN A 202 17.40 -47.47 14.95
CA ASN A 202 18.67 -46.78 15.20
C ASN A 202 18.79 -46.34 16.67
N SER A 203 19.81 -46.83 17.36
CA SER A 203 20.09 -46.48 18.76
C SER A 203 21.24 -45.48 18.84
N TYR A 204 20.96 -44.28 19.33
CA TYR A 204 21.92 -43.19 19.45
C TYR A 204 22.55 -43.18 20.84
N ARG A 205 23.88 -43.13 20.90
CA ARG A 205 24.63 -42.86 22.14
C ARG A 205 24.80 -41.36 22.27
N ILE A 206 24.39 -40.80 23.41
CA ILE A 206 24.19 -39.36 23.56
C ILE A 206 25.12 -38.80 24.66
N TYR A 207 25.81 -37.72 24.33
CA TYR A 207 26.90 -37.10 25.09
C TYR A 207 26.63 -35.61 25.30
N HIS A 208 27.08 -35.06 26.43
CA HIS A 208 27.00 -33.62 26.65
C HIS A 208 28.06 -32.82 25.89
N ASP A 209 29.20 -33.42 25.58
CA ASP A 209 30.33 -32.72 24.97
C ASP A 209 30.79 -33.40 23.68
N LYS A 210 31.07 -32.58 22.67
CA LYS A 210 31.76 -32.98 21.43
C LYS A 210 32.80 -31.94 21.05
N THR A 211 34.06 -32.35 21.08
CA THR A 211 35.21 -31.52 20.68
C THR A 211 35.93 -32.10 19.46
N GLY A 212 36.70 -31.27 18.78
CA GLY A 212 37.49 -31.64 17.62
C GLY A 212 36.67 -31.84 16.34
N LEU A 213 37.40 -32.04 15.24
CA LEU A 213 36.89 -31.94 13.87
C LEU A 213 36.51 -33.27 13.22
N LEU A 214 36.55 -34.37 13.97
CA LEU A 214 36.33 -35.70 13.41
C LEU A 214 34.92 -36.20 13.72
N ASP A 215 34.32 -36.83 12.72
CA ASP A 215 33.09 -37.62 12.85
C ASP A 215 33.44 -39.05 13.26
N ALA A 216 32.65 -39.61 14.18
CA ALA A 216 32.78 -41.01 14.54
C ALA A 216 32.21 -41.88 13.39
N PRO A 217 33.01 -42.80 12.79
CA PRO A 217 32.54 -43.68 11.73
C PRO A 217 31.79 -44.90 12.28
N SER A 218 30.90 -45.50 11.50
CA SER A 218 30.04 -46.59 11.93
C SER A 218 30.83 -47.81 12.44
N GLY A 219 30.36 -48.40 13.54
CA GLY A 219 30.89 -49.63 14.12
C GLY A 219 32.03 -49.44 15.12
N ILE A 220 32.29 -48.21 15.60
CA ILE A 220 33.32 -47.97 16.61
C ILE A 220 32.76 -47.81 18.02
N SER A 221 33.57 -48.21 19.00
CA SER A 221 33.26 -48.10 20.44
C SER A 221 34.26 -47.24 21.21
N ASN A 222 35.08 -46.44 20.51
CA ASN A 222 36.08 -45.56 21.11
C ASN A 222 35.73 -44.09 20.87
N GLU A 223 34.71 -43.60 21.56
CA GLU A 223 34.10 -42.29 21.29
C GLU A 223 34.99 -41.12 21.77
N THR A 224 35.85 -41.36 22.78
CA THR A 224 36.80 -40.34 23.26
C THR A 224 37.84 -39.95 22.21
N ALA A 225 38.22 -40.87 21.31
CA ALA A 225 39.14 -40.56 20.22
C ALA A 225 38.55 -39.56 19.20
N TYR A 226 37.22 -39.44 19.17
CA TYR A 226 36.47 -38.53 18.30
C TYR A 226 35.91 -37.34 19.08
N GLY A 227 36.37 -37.14 20.32
CA GLY A 227 36.06 -35.98 21.15
C GLY A 227 34.69 -35.99 21.82
N TYR A 228 33.98 -37.12 21.81
CA TYR A 228 32.77 -37.30 22.62
C TYR A 228 33.11 -37.57 24.08
N ALA A 229 32.48 -36.85 25.00
CA ALA A 229 32.66 -37.02 26.44
C ALA A 229 31.34 -36.82 27.22
N ASN A 230 31.32 -37.30 28.47
CA ASN A 230 30.16 -37.15 29.36
C ASN A 230 28.86 -37.75 28.79
N LYS A 231 28.88 -39.05 28.49
CA LYS A 231 27.71 -39.82 28.06
C LYS A 231 26.61 -39.76 29.13
N PHE A 232 25.39 -39.41 28.76
CA PHE A 232 24.25 -39.40 29.69
C PHE A 232 23.10 -40.31 29.27
N ALA A 233 22.99 -40.67 27.99
CA ALA A 233 21.86 -41.46 27.51
C ALA A 233 22.19 -42.39 26.33
N THR A 234 21.28 -43.31 26.07
CA THR A 234 21.22 -44.08 24.82
C THR A 234 19.76 -44.28 24.46
N TRP A 235 19.30 -43.65 23.38
CA TRP A 235 17.89 -43.58 23.01
C TRP A 235 17.67 -43.97 21.55
N GLY A 236 16.51 -44.55 21.28
CA GLY A 236 15.89 -44.46 19.96
C GLY A 236 15.07 -43.18 19.92
N LEU A 237 15.26 -42.37 18.90
CA LEU A 237 14.49 -41.14 18.67
C LEU A 237 13.27 -41.48 17.80
N VAL A 238 12.28 -40.59 17.70
CA VAL A 238 11.07 -40.79 16.89
C VAL A 238 10.82 -39.52 16.08
N PRO A 239 10.57 -39.60 14.76
CA PRO A 239 10.32 -38.42 13.95
C PRO A 239 9.03 -37.71 14.40
N THR A 240 9.07 -36.39 14.38
CA THR A 240 7.90 -35.53 14.48
C THR A 240 7.08 -35.58 13.19
N ASP A 241 5.88 -35.01 13.22
CA ASP A 241 5.07 -34.79 12.03
C ASP A 241 5.78 -33.88 11.01
N GLU A 242 6.49 -32.85 11.50
CA GLU A 242 7.34 -31.97 10.69
C GLU A 242 8.49 -32.75 10.02
N ASP A 243 9.15 -33.66 10.75
CA ASP A 243 10.18 -34.55 10.19
C ASP A 243 9.61 -35.37 9.04
N ILE A 244 8.43 -35.99 9.24
CA ILE A 244 7.76 -36.80 8.23
C ILE A 244 7.35 -35.95 7.02
N ALA A 245 6.82 -34.74 7.25
CA ALA A 245 6.44 -33.80 6.20
C ALA A 245 7.64 -33.33 5.37
N ALA A 246 8.81 -33.15 6.02
CA ALA A 246 10.08 -32.84 5.37
C ALA A 246 10.79 -34.09 4.77
N GLY A 247 10.18 -35.28 4.88
CA GLY A 247 10.67 -36.52 4.28
C GLY A 247 11.75 -37.24 5.11
N TYR A 248 11.91 -36.89 6.38
CA TYR A 248 12.84 -37.52 7.32
C TYR A 248 12.14 -38.61 8.14
N THR A 249 12.63 -39.83 8.00
CA THR A 249 12.25 -41.01 8.79
C THR A 249 13.37 -41.46 9.74
N GLU A 250 14.58 -40.93 9.52
CA GLU A 250 15.82 -41.17 10.26
C GLU A 250 16.62 -39.86 10.35
N PHE A 251 17.62 -39.81 11.25
CA PHE A 251 18.31 -38.57 11.64
C PHE A 251 19.79 -38.51 11.25
N GLY A 252 20.26 -39.48 10.46
CA GLY A 252 21.68 -39.62 10.11
C GLY A 252 22.51 -40.35 11.17
N GLU A 253 23.77 -40.64 10.82
CA GLU A 253 24.71 -41.35 11.69
C GLU A 253 25.17 -40.47 12.87
N GLN A 254 25.37 -39.18 12.59
CA GLN A 254 25.65 -38.15 13.57
C GLN A 254 24.48 -37.17 13.64
N LEU A 255 24.15 -36.79 14.87
CA LEU A 255 23.07 -35.89 15.23
C LEU A 255 23.58 -34.98 16.34
N ALA A 256 23.12 -33.75 16.38
CA ALA A 256 23.32 -32.88 17.54
C ALA A 256 22.04 -32.10 17.82
N TRP A 257 21.86 -31.66 19.06
CA TRP A 257 20.81 -30.70 19.37
C TRP A 257 21.26 -29.71 20.44
N VAL A 258 20.60 -28.55 20.42
CA VAL A 258 20.86 -27.45 21.34
C VAL A 258 19.52 -27.01 21.94
N HIS A 259 19.44 -26.92 23.26
CA HIS A 259 18.25 -26.38 23.92
C HIS A 259 18.08 -24.91 23.56
N THR A 260 16.85 -24.51 23.23
CA THR A 260 16.56 -23.15 22.79
C THR A 260 15.64 -22.44 23.76
N SER A 261 14.48 -23.01 24.06
CA SER A 261 13.48 -22.38 24.93
C SER A 261 12.42 -23.37 25.42
N PRO A 262 11.61 -22.99 26.42
CA PRO A 262 10.34 -23.65 26.67
C PRO A 262 9.35 -23.40 25.52
N THR A 263 8.43 -24.33 25.29
CA THR A 263 7.36 -24.17 24.29
C THR A 263 6.02 -24.76 24.76
N TRP A 264 4.92 -24.35 24.12
CA TRP A 264 3.65 -25.07 24.16
C TRP A 264 3.63 -26.09 23.04
N PHE A 265 3.30 -27.34 23.36
CA PHE A 265 3.33 -28.42 22.39
C PHE A 265 2.02 -29.22 22.40
N SER A 266 1.57 -29.59 21.21
CA SER A 266 0.54 -30.59 20.98
C SER A 266 0.95 -31.45 19.79
N ASN A 267 0.72 -32.76 19.87
CA ASN A 267 0.90 -33.69 18.75
C ASN A 267 -0.44 -34.21 18.22
N SER A 268 -1.49 -33.39 18.34
CA SER A 268 -2.84 -33.71 17.86
C SER A 268 -3.56 -32.43 17.48
N SER A 269 -4.50 -32.52 16.56
CA SER A 269 -5.40 -31.41 16.22
C SER A 269 -6.84 -31.92 16.17
N PRO A 270 -7.81 -31.18 16.75
CA PRO A 270 -9.23 -31.46 16.57
C PRO A 270 -9.73 -31.28 15.13
N GLY A 271 -8.95 -30.63 14.25
CA GLY A 271 -9.33 -30.36 12.87
C GLY A 271 -10.07 -29.04 12.64
N GLY A 272 -10.51 -28.35 13.70
CA GLY A 272 -11.27 -27.09 13.63
C GLY A 272 -10.45 -25.82 13.86
N GLY A 273 -11.14 -24.69 13.93
CA GLY A 273 -10.58 -23.39 14.28
C GLY A 273 -11.24 -22.78 15.52
N HIS A 274 -10.44 -22.13 16.37
CA HIS A 274 -10.91 -21.45 17.57
C HIS A 274 -11.04 -19.94 17.35
N LEU A 275 -12.24 -19.40 17.54
CA LEU A 275 -12.46 -17.95 17.55
C LEU A 275 -12.03 -17.37 18.90
N HIS A 276 -10.79 -16.87 18.96
CA HIS A 276 -10.23 -16.29 20.19
C HIS A 276 -10.81 -14.90 20.50
N VAL A 277 -10.97 -14.06 19.48
CA VAL A 277 -11.52 -12.72 19.63
C VAL A 277 -12.53 -12.46 18.50
N PRO A 278 -13.83 -12.36 18.80
CA PRO A 278 -14.85 -12.09 17.79
C PRO A 278 -14.61 -10.78 17.04
N VAL A 279 -15.01 -10.69 15.77
CA VAL A 279 -14.96 -9.43 15.04
C VAL A 279 -15.91 -8.42 15.69
N ALA A 280 -15.40 -7.28 16.13
CA ALA A 280 -16.17 -6.23 16.76
C ALA A 280 -15.57 -4.85 16.48
N GLU A 281 -16.29 -3.78 16.86
CA GLU A 281 -15.73 -2.43 16.82
C GLU A 281 -14.46 -2.33 17.68
N SER A 282 -13.44 -1.69 17.11
CA SER A 282 -12.10 -1.49 17.70
C SER A 282 -12.08 -0.52 18.89
N THR A 283 -12.87 -0.81 19.92
CA THR A 283 -12.82 -0.12 21.21
C THR A 283 -11.52 -0.45 21.95
N SER A 284 -11.12 0.37 22.94
CA SER A 284 -9.89 0.13 23.70
C SER A 284 -9.88 -1.25 24.40
N ALA A 285 -11.02 -1.72 24.88
CA ALA A 285 -11.14 -3.05 25.48
C ALA A 285 -10.97 -4.17 24.44
N HIS A 286 -11.54 -3.97 23.25
CA HIS A 286 -11.41 -4.91 22.14
C HIS A 286 -9.97 -5.03 21.63
N LEU A 287 -9.31 -3.89 21.42
CA LEU A 287 -7.91 -3.83 21.03
C LEU A 287 -6.98 -4.45 22.08
N THR A 288 -7.28 -4.23 23.37
CA THR A 288 -6.53 -4.89 24.46
C THR A 288 -6.68 -6.41 24.39
N ALA A 289 -7.89 -6.94 24.13
CA ALA A 289 -8.10 -8.38 23.98
C ALA A 289 -7.32 -8.97 22.78
N LEU A 290 -7.29 -8.26 21.65
CA LEU A 290 -6.47 -8.65 20.50
C LEU A 290 -4.97 -8.64 20.83
N HIS A 291 -4.49 -7.59 21.50
CA HIS A 291 -3.07 -7.44 21.85
C HIS A 291 -2.63 -8.44 22.90
N ASP A 292 -3.44 -8.71 23.93
CA ASP A 292 -3.16 -9.71 24.95
C ASP A 292 -3.02 -11.09 24.29
N LYS A 293 -3.88 -11.41 23.31
CA LYS A 293 -3.84 -12.70 22.62
C LYS A 293 -2.66 -12.82 21.65
N LEU A 294 -2.32 -11.75 20.94
CA LEU A 294 -1.17 -11.69 20.03
C LEU A 294 0.16 -11.38 20.75
N GLY A 295 0.13 -11.19 22.07
CA GLY A 295 1.33 -10.90 22.87
C GLY A 295 2.35 -12.04 22.84
N THR A 296 3.60 -11.74 23.21
CA THR A 296 4.70 -12.71 23.27
C THR A 296 4.36 -13.92 24.15
N SER A 297 4.60 -15.14 23.64
CA SER A 297 4.27 -16.39 24.32
C SER A 297 4.70 -16.43 25.79
N ASN A 298 3.81 -16.91 26.65
CA ASN A 298 4.05 -17.10 28.08
C ASN A 298 3.92 -18.59 28.43
N PHE A 299 4.97 -19.16 29.03
CA PHE A 299 5.07 -20.59 29.34
C PHE A 299 4.83 -20.90 30.82
N SER A 300 4.28 -19.97 31.60
CA SER A 300 3.81 -20.30 32.95
C SER A 300 2.67 -21.31 32.89
N THR A 301 2.62 -22.20 33.87
CA THR A 301 1.48 -23.11 34.08
C THR A 301 0.51 -22.55 35.13
N THR A 302 0.79 -21.36 35.65
CA THR A 302 -0.04 -20.68 36.65
C THR A 302 -0.86 -19.58 35.98
N ALA A 303 -2.19 -19.74 35.99
CA ALA A 303 -3.11 -18.83 35.31
C ALA A 303 -2.92 -17.34 35.66
N SER A 304 -2.62 -17.02 36.93
CA SER A 304 -2.41 -15.63 37.37
C SER A 304 -1.21 -14.92 36.75
N ASP A 305 -0.30 -15.67 36.12
CA ASP A 305 0.87 -15.12 35.44
C ASP A 305 0.54 -14.69 34.00
N HIS A 306 -0.69 -14.98 33.54
CA HIS A 306 -1.18 -14.66 32.21
C HIS A 306 -2.14 -13.46 32.23
N PRO A 307 -2.24 -12.69 31.12
CA PRO A 307 -3.26 -11.65 31.00
C PRO A 307 -4.66 -12.22 31.23
N ASN A 308 -5.50 -11.46 31.93
CA ASN A 308 -6.87 -11.84 32.28
C ASN A 308 -7.00 -13.15 33.08
N SER A 309 -5.91 -13.65 33.66
CA SER A 309 -5.84 -14.97 34.32
C SER A 309 -6.28 -16.12 33.42
N ASP A 310 -6.07 -15.99 32.11
CA ASP A 310 -6.38 -17.01 31.12
C ASP A 310 -5.09 -17.69 30.65
N LEU A 311 -4.99 -18.98 30.95
CA LEU A 311 -3.84 -19.79 30.54
C LEU A 311 -3.64 -19.74 29.01
N ASP A 312 -4.72 -19.75 28.22
CA ASP A 312 -4.63 -19.72 26.76
C ASP A 312 -4.22 -18.35 26.18
N THR A 313 -3.94 -17.35 27.03
CA THR A 313 -3.51 -16.02 26.58
C THR A 313 -2.09 -15.74 27.09
N PRO A 314 -1.11 -15.40 26.24
CA PRO A 314 -1.17 -15.26 24.79
C PRO A 314 -1.32 -16.57 24.02
N LEU A 315 -1.55 -16.47 22.72
CA LEU A 315 -1.84 -17.59 21.81
C LEU A 315 -0.82 -18.73 21.97
N ARG A 316 -1.31 -19.95 22.17
CA ARG A 316 -0.49 -21.17 22.28
C ARG A 316 -0.52 -21.97 20.99
N ASN A 317 0.49 -22.82 20.82
CA ASN A 317 0.55 -23.73 19.69
C ASN A 317 -0.62 -24.74 19.75
N ALA A 318 -1.16 -25.08 18.58
CA ALA A 318 -2.25 -26.03 18.37
C ALA A 318 -1.77 -27.41 17.88
N GLY A 319 -0.49 -27.52 17.50
CA GLY A 319 0.09 -28.74 16.94
C GLY A 319 0.09 -28.72 15.42
N LEU A 320 -0.90 -29.39 14.81
CA LEU A 320 -0.99 -29.60 13.36
C LEU A 320 -1.72 -28.45 12.65
N THR A 321 -1.83 -28.51 11.31
CA THR A 321 -2.28 -27.41 10.44
C THR A 321 -3.65 -27.71 9.78
N PRO A 322 -4.80 -27.52 10.48
CA PRO A 322 -6.14 -27.84 10.00
C PRO A 322 -6.80 -26.69 9.19
N ILE A 323 -6.24 -26.32 8.04
CA ILE A 323 -6.74 -25.16 7.28
C ILE A 323 -8.20 -25.35 6.84
N GLU A 324 -8.60 -26.55 6.38
CA GLU A 324 -9.97 -26.83 5.93
C GLU A 324 -11.01 -26.58 7.03
N GLY A 325 -10.87 -27.25 8.18
CA GLY A 325 -11.86 -27.12 9.25
C GLY A 325 -11.78 -25.79 9.99
N THR A 326 -10.65 -25.08 9.93
CA THR A 326 -10.56 -23.69 10.39
C THR A 326 -11.40 -22.76 9.53
N LEU A 327 -11.35 -22.91 8.20
CA LEU A 327 -12.20 -22.15 7.28
C LEU A 327 -13.68 -22.55 7.39
N GLU A 328 -13.98 -23.82 7.64
CA GLU A 328 -15.35 -24.26 7.97
C GLU A 328 -15.84 -23.59 9.27
N SER A 329 -15.00 -23.53 10.30
CA SER A 329 -15.30 -22.84 11.57
C SER A 329 -15.53 -21.35 11.37
N CYS A 330 -14.76 -20.72 10.50
CA CYS A 330 -14.95 -19.34 10.06
C CYS A 330 -16.30 -19.14 9.35
N ARG A 331 -16.65 -20.01 8.39
CA ARG A 331 -17.94 -19.97 7.71
C ARG A 331 -19.09 -20.12 8.71
N ASN A 332 -19.01 -21.08 9.61
CA ASN A 332 -19.99 -21.28 10.69
C ASN A 332 -20.13 -20.06 11.61
N TYR A 333 -19.05 -19.32 11.86
CA TYR A 333 -19.09 -18.08 12.62
C TYR A 333 -19.90 -17.00 11.89
N PHE A 334 -19.68 -16.80 10.58
CA PHE A 334 -20.45 -15.84 9.79
C PHE A 334 -21.91 -16.27 9.53
N GLU A 335 -22.19 -17.57 9.40
CA GLU A 335 -23.55 -18.13 9.27
C GLU A 335 -24.29 -18.24 10.61
N GLY A 336 -23.57 -18.09 11.72
CA GLY A 336 -24.10 -18.29 13.07
C GLY A 336 -24.98 -17.15 13.56
N ALA A 337 -25.73 -17.40 14.64
CA ALA A 337 -26.53 -16.38 15.32
C ALA A 337 -25.69 -15.24 15.94
N SER A 338 -24.38 -15.46 16.09
CA SER A 338 -23.40 -14.48 16.58
C SER A 338 -22.55 -13.89 15.46
N SER A 339 -23.04 -13.93 14.22
CA SER A 339 -22.36 -13.34 13.05
C SER A 339 -21.97 -11.88 13.31
N PRO A 340 -20.77 -11.45 12.88
CA PRO A 340 -20.33 -10.06 13.02
C PRO A 340 -20.96 -9.13 11.98
N VAL A 341 -21.73 -9.68 11.03
CA VAL A 341 -22.40 -8.91 9.99
C VAL A 341 -23.59 -8.18 10.60
N THR A 342 -23.51 -6.86 10.64
CA THR A 342 -24.53 -5.99 11.25
C THR A 342 -25.29 -5.15 10.24
N ASN A 343 -24.78 -5.05 9.01
CA ASN A 343 -25.42 -4.32 7.93
C ASN A 343 -25.38 -5.14 6.64
N TRP A 344 -26.44 -5.03 5.83
CA TRP A 344 -26.59 -5.77 4.59
C TRP A 344 -25.52 -5.40 3.54
N CYS A 345 -24.99 -4.18 3.58
CA CYS A 345 -23.93 -3.70 2.69
C CYS A 345 -22.51 -3.85 3.26
N GLN A 346 -22.36 -4.45 4.46
CA GLN A 346 -21.07 -4.60 5.12
C GLN A 346 -20.19 -5.61 4.38
N LYS A 347 -18.99 -5.18 3.96
CA LYS A 347 -17.99 -6.09 3.37
C LYS A 347 -17.29 -6.88 4.47
N ASN A 348 -17.01 -8.16 4.21
CA ASN A 348 -16.39 -9.07 5.16
C ASN A 348 -15.22 -9.78 4.48
N PHE A 349 -14.08 -9.86 5.16
CA PHE A 349 -12.85 -10.40 4.61
C PHE A 349 -12.18 -11.32 5.62
N ILE A 350 -11.43 -12.28 5.09
CA ILE A 350 -10.58 -13.18 5.86
C ILE A 350 -9.14 -12.96 5.42
N ILE A 351 -8.21 -12.92 6.37
CA ILE A 351 -6.76 -12.94 6.10
C ILE A 351 -6.19 -14.21 6.74
N LEU A 352 -5.82 -15.19 5.91
CA LEU A 352 -5.14 -16.40 6.33
C LEU A 352 -3.63 -16.17 6.27
N VAL A 353 -2.96 -16.20 7.43
CA VAL A 353 -1.51 -16.12 7.56
C VAL A 353 -1.01 -17.48 7.99
N THR A 354 -0.21 -18.14 7.15
CA THR A 354 0.30 -19.50 7.40
C THR A 354 1.72 -19.68 6.91
N ASP A 355 2.51 -20.49 7.60
CA ASP A 355 3.86 -20.91 7.20
C ASP A 355 3.90 -22.34 6.64
N GLY A 356 2.72 -22.97 6.48
CA GLY A 356 2.61 -24.38 6.15
C GLY A 356 1.45 -24.71 5.22
N LEU A 357 1.42 -25.98 4.79
CA LEU A 357 0.31 -26.57 4.07
C LEU A 357 -0.55 -27.42 5.02
N PRO A 358 -1.78 -27.78 4.64
CA PRO A 358 -2.63 -28.60 5.52
C PRO A 358 -1.97 -29.96 5.81
N SER A 359 -1.91 -30.33 7.10
CA SER A 359 -1.40 -31.63 7.56
C SER A 359 -2.47 -32.52 8.19
N VAL A 360 -3.67 -31.97 8.42
CA VAL A 360 -4.85 -32.70 8.88
C VAL A 360 -6.12 -32.23 8.18
N ASP A 361 -7.09 -33.14 8.06
CA ASP A 361 -8.44 -32.81 7.60
C ASP A 361 -9.26 -32.10 8.70
N LYS A 362 -10.47 -31.66 8.34
CA LYS A 362 -11.40 -31.01 9.29
C LYS A 362 -11.85 -31.85 10.48
N ASN A 363 -11.58 -33.15 10.48
CA ASN A 363 -11.89 -34.06 11.59
C ASN A 363 -10.65 -34.39 12.44
N GLY A 364 -9.49 -33.80 12.12
CA GLY A 364 -8.23 -34.05 12.81
C GLY A 364 -7.48 -35.30 12.34
N ASN A 365 -7.84 -35.89 11.19
CA ASN A 365 -7.10 -37.02 10.63
C ASN A 365 -5.88 -36.52 9.84
N ILE A 366 -4.72 -37.12 10.10
CA ILE A 366 -3.47 -36.82 9.39
C ILE A 366 -3.57 -37.20 7.90
N GLY A 367 -3.08 -36.33 7.02
CA GLY A 367 -3.02 -36.56 5.58
C GLY A 367 -1.95 -35.68 4.91
N ASP A 368 -1.60 -36.02 3.67
CA ASP A 368 -0.72 -35.18 2.86
C ASP A 368 -1.46 -33.97 2.26
N ALA A 369 -0.72 -32.90 2.00
CA ALA A 369 -1.27 -31.63 1.51
C ALA A 369 -2.04 -31.79 0.19
N ASP A 370 -1.59 -32.65 -0.73
CA ASP A 370 -2.25 -32.84 -2.04
C ASP A 370 -3.65 -33.44 -1.90
N THR A 371 -3.83 -34.33 -0.94
CA THR A 371 -5.12 -34.94 -0.63
C THR A 371 -6.05 -33.96 0.11
N LEU A 372 -5.50 -33.03 0.91
CA LEU A 372 -6.27 -32.13 1.78
C LEU A 372 -6.65 -30.79 1.12
N LEU A 373 -5.82 -30.26 0.21
CA LEU A 373 -6.06 -28.98 -0.48
C LEU A 373 -7.42 -28.88 -1.20
N PRO A 374 -7.96 -29.93 -1.85
CA PRO A 374 -9.29 -29.87 -2.44
C PRO A 374 -10.42 -29.51 -1.45
N GLY A 375 -10.32 -29.98 -0.20
CA GLY A 375 -11.25 -29.62 0.88
C GLY A 375 -11.16 -28.13 1.22
N VAL A 376 -9.92 -27.63 1.38
CA VAL A 376 -9.65 -26.20 1.62
C VAL A 376 -10.24 -25.31 0.54
N LYS A 377 -10.03 -25.64 -0.74
CA LYS A 377 -10.59 -24.88 -1.88
C LYS A 377 -12.11 -24.85 -1.85
N THR A 378 -12.73 -25.97 -1.45
CA THR A 378 -14.19 -26.07 -1.34
C THR A 378 -14.72 -25.12 -0.27
N GLU A 379 -14.13 -25.09 0.93
CA GLU A 379 -14.58 -24.20 2.01
C GLU A 379 -14.38 -22.72 1.66
N VAL A 380 -13.26 -22.35 1.02
CA VAL A 380 -13.05 -20.97 0.53
C VAL A 380 -14.09 -20.56 -0.50
N GLN A 381 -14.51 -21.47 -1.40
CA GLN A 381 -15.57 -21.19 -2.37
C GLN A 381 -16.94 -21.03 -1.68
N LEU A 382 -17.23 -21.84 -0.65
CA LEU A 382 -18.46 -21.72 0.12
C LEU A 382 -18.53 -20.39 0.87
N LEU A 383 -17.40 -19.87 1.37
CA LEU A 383 -17.32 -18.56 2.01
C LEU A 383 -17.74 -17.41 1.08
N ARG A 384 -17.52 -17.52 -0.23
CA ARG A 384 -17.96 -16.53 -1.25
C ARG A 384 -19.50 -16.44 -1.39
N ALA A 385 -20.25 -17.38 -0.82
CA ALA A 385 -21.70 -17.47 -0.90
C ALA A 385 -22.35 -17.67 0.49
N THR A 386 -21.77 -17.04 1.51
CA THR A 386 -22.16 -17.22 2.92
C THR A 386 -23.56 -16.67 3.17
N THR A 387 -24.43 -17.46 3.83
CA THR A 387 -25.79 -17.02 4.19
C THR A 387 -25.84 -16.59 5.65
N VAL A 388 -26.20 -15.33 5.91
CA VAL A 388 -26.22 -14.76 7.26
C VAL A 388 -27.66 -14.70 7.80
N PRO A 389 -27.94 -15.17 9.03
CA PRO A 389 -29.25 -15.06 9.64
C PRO A 389 -29.73 -13.61 9.72
N GLY A 390 -30.95 -13.36 9.23
CA GLY A 390 -31.54 -12.01 9.22
C GLY A 390 -31.39 -11.26 7.90
N TYR A 391 -30.64 -11.81 6.94
CA TYR A 391 -30.51 -11.27 5.58
C TYR A 391 -31.00 -12.28 4.54
N THR A 392 -31.55 -11.79 3.44
CA THR A 392 -32.05 -12.64 2.34
C THR A 392 -30.98 -12.94 1.30
N ASP A 393 -29.98 -12.07 1.18
CA ASP A 393 -28.90 -12.18 0.19
C ASP A 393 -27.67 -12.86 0.79
N THR A 394 -26.88 -13.48 -0.08
CA THR A 394 -25.59 -14.09 0.31
C THR A 394 -24.50 -13.03 0.37
N PHE A 395 -23.59 -13.18 1.32
CA PHE A 395 -22.41 -12.32 1.47
C PHE A 395 -21.20 -12.97 0.80
N ASP A 396 -20.52 -12.16 0.00
CA ASP A 396 -19.23 -12.52 -0.59
C ASP A 396 -18.11 -12.30 0.43
N ILE A 397 -17.69 -13.37 1.13
CA ILE A 397 -16.57 -13.32 2.09
C ILE A 397 -15.29 -13.78 1.41
N GLN A 398 -14.45 -12.81 1.06
CA GLN A 398 -13.22 -13.04 0.30
C GLN A 398 -12.05 -13.40 1.23
N THR A 399 -11.21 -14.34 0.82
CA THR A 399 -10.14 -14.90 1.66
C THR A 399 -8.76 -14.60 1.09
N PHE A 400 -8.08 -13.61 1.67
CA PHE A 400 -6.68 -13.30 1.39
C PHE A 400 -5.77 -14.37 1.98
N VAL A 401 -4.83 -14.87 1.19
CA VAL A 401 -3.88 -15.90 1.60
C VAL A 401 -2.47 -15.32 1.60
N LEU A 402 -1.80 -15.42 2.74
CA LEU A 402 -0.44 -14.96 2.97
C LEU A 402 0.42 -16.11 3.47
N GLY A 403 1.30 -16.60 2.59
CA GLY A 403 2.33 -17.56 2.93
C GLY A 403 3.56 -16.87 3.53
N PHE A 404 4.01 -17.32 4.70
CA PHE A 404 5.16 -16.74 5.39
C PHE A 404 6.28 -17.75 5.60
N ALA A 405 7.52 -17.40 5.22
CA ALA A 405 8.70 -18.25 5.34
C ALA A 405 8.56 -19.64 4.69
N LEU A 406 7.73 -19.75 3.65
CA LEU A 406 7.53 -20.98 2.87
C LEU A 406 8.58 -21.12 1.75
N PRO A 407 9.09 -22.34 1.48
CA PRO A 407 9.87 -22.61 0.29
C PRO A 407 9.08 -22.22 -0.98
N PRO A 408 9.72 -21.64 -2.01
CA PRO A 408 9.03 -21.16 -3.22
C PRO A 408 8.16 -22.22 -3.92
N GLU A 409 8.60 -23.48 -3.87
CA GLU A 409 7.90 -24.62 -4.47
C GLU A 409 6.60 -25.00 -3.74
N MET A 410 6.46 -24.67 -2.45
CA MET A 410 5.22 -24.84 -1.69
C MET A 410 4.25 -23.65 -1.86
N GLY A 411 4.76 -22.46 -2.19
CA GLY A 411 3.94 -21.26 -2.43
C GLY A 411 2.89 -21.44 -3.54
N SER A 412 3.23 -22.18 -4.60
CA SER A 412 2.32 -22.47 -5.73
C SER A 412 1.01 -23.16 -5.32
N LYS A 413 1.01 -23.89 -4.20
CA LYS A 413 -0.19 -24.57 -3.68
C LYS A 413 -1.12 -23.62 -2.93
N LEU A 414 -0.60 -22.50 -2.42
CA LEU A 414 -1.41 -21.45 -1.80
C LEU A 414 -2.11 -20.57 -2.84
N ASP A 415 -1.54 -20.42 -4.03
CA ASP A 415 -2.13 -19.67 -5.14
C ASP A 415 -3.53 -20.15 -5.47
N ASP A 416 -3.70 -21.48 -5.51
CA ASP A 416 -4.97 -22.15 -5.74
C ASP A 416 -6.06 -21.77 -4.73
N ILE A 417 -5.67 -21.51 -3.47
CA ILE A 417 -6.57 -21.07 -2.40
C ILE A 417 -6.92 -19.59 -2.61
N ALA A 418 -5.94 -18.75 -2.92
CA ALA A 418 -6.15 -17.32 -3.17
C ALA A 418 -7.04 -17.07 -4.41
N ILE A 419 -6.87 -17.87 -5.47
CA ILE A 419 -7.70 -17.83 -6.67
C ILE A 419 -9.14 -18.20 -6.31
N ALA A 420 -9.34 -19.31 -5.59
CA ALA A 420 -10.66 -19.72 -5.12
C ALA A 420 -11.32 -18.66 -4.21
N GLY A 421 -10.52 -17.98 -3.39
CA GLY A 421 -10.91 -16.89 -2.49
C GLY A 421 -11.22 -15.57 -3.18
N GLY A 422 -10.90 -15.43 -4.48
CA GLY A 422 -11.12 -14.20 -5.25
C GLY A 422 -10.16 -13.06 -4.89
N THR A 423 -9.01 -13.36 -4.28
CA THR A 423 -8.04 -12.37 -3.80
C THR A 423 -6.63 -12.60 -4.35
N ALA A 424 -6.50 -13.47 -5.36
CA ALA A 424 -5.22 -13.71 -6.01
C ALA A 424 -4.66 -12.40 -6.60
N VAL A 425 -3.38 -12.15 -6.33
CA VAL A 425 -2.60 -11.08 -6.94
C VAL A 425 -2.33 -11.48 -8.39
N LYS A 426 -2.42 -10.52 -9.32
CA LYS A 426 -2.11 -10.75 -10.73
C LYS A 426 -1.09 -9.75 -11.18
N ASP A 427 0.06 -10.23 -11.63
CA ASP A 427 1.12 -9.36 -12.15
C ASP A 427 0.81 -8.91 -13.59
N ASP A 428 -0.01 -9.67 -14.32
CA ASP A 428 -0.42 -9.42 -15.71
C ASP A 428 -1.88 -9.91 -15.96
N PRO A 429 -2.65 -9.38 -16.92
CA PRO A 429 -4.03 -9.82 -17.17
C PRO A 429 -4.16 -11.30 -17.59
N GLU A 430 -3.11 -11.91 -18.15
CA GLU A 430 -3.08 -13.33 -18.51
C GLU A 430 -2.68 -14.25 -17.34
N ASP A 431 -2.23 -13.68 -16.22
CA ASP A 431 -1.81 -14.43 -15.04
C ASP A 431 -3.03 -15.11 -14.36
N PRO A 432 -2.98 -16.43 -14.09
CA PRO A 432 -3.97 -17.10 -13.24
C PRO A 432 -4.08 -16.44 -11.85
N GLY A 433 -2.99 -15.84 -11.36
CA GLY A 433 -2.88 -15.12 -10.10
C GLY A 433 -2.32 -15.98 -8.97
N HIS A 434 -1.71 -15.33 -7.99
CA HIS A 434 -0.95 -15.97 -6.91
C HIS A 434 -1.33 -15.44 -5.51
N ALA A 435 -0.94 -16.17 -4.47
CA ALA A 435 -1.06 -15.75 -3.08
C ALA A 435 0.00 -14.69 -2.73
N TYR A 436 -0.19 -13.98 -1.61
CA TYR A 436 0.87 -13.13 -1.09
C TYR A 436 1.93 -14.04 -0.43
N ILE A 437 3.21 -13.83 -0.76
CA ILE A 437 4.33 -14.59 -0.18
C ILE A 437 5.31 -13.61 0.46
N ALA A 438 5.81 -13.96 1.65
CA ALA A 438 6.83 -13.21 2.35
C ALA A 438 7.92 -14.15 2.90
N GLY A 439 9.18 -13.90 2.57
CA GLY A 439 10.31 -14.70 3.07
C GLY A 439 10.93 -14.15 4.36
N ASN A 440 10.60 -12.91 4.74
CA ASN A 440 11.15 -12.25 5.93
C ASN A 440 10.17 -11.23 6.53
N GLN A 441 10.53 -10.68 7.70
CA GLN A 441 9.71 -9.73 8.45
C GLN A 441 9.35 -8.46 7.64
N ALA A 442 10.27 -7.92 6.85
CA ALA A 442 10.02 -6.70 6.08
C ALA A 442 9.02 -6.96 4.95
N GLU A 443 9.20 -8.07 4.22
CA GLU A 443 8.26 -8.52 3.20
C GLU A 443 6.87 -8.83 3.77
N LEU A 444 6.81 -9.43 4.97
CA LEU A 444 5.55 -9.73 5.63
C LEU A 444 4.75 -8.46 5.93
N ALA A 445 5.42 -7.43 6.48
CA ALA A 445 4.80 -6.14 6.74
C ALA A 445 4.32 -5.46 5.45
N VAL A 446 5.08 -5.57 4.36
CA VAL A 446 4.68 -5.05 3.05
C VAL A 446 3.46 -5.80 2.50
N ALA A 447 3.45 -7.13 2.58
CA ALA A 447 2.34 -7.96 2.10
C ALA A 447 1.04 -7.69 2.86
N LEU A 448 1.10 -7.63 4.20
CA LEU A 448 -0.05 -7.29 5.05
C LEU A 448 -0.58 -5.89 4.75
N ARG A 449 0.29 -4.90 4.53
CA ARG A 449 -0.12 -3.56 4.12
C ARG A 449 -0.82 -3.55 2.75
N LYS A 450 -0.33 -4.33 1.78
CA LYS A 450 -0.97 -4.48 0.46
C LYS A 450 -2.36 -5.11 0.58
N ILE A 451 -2.49 -6.20 1.33
CA ILE A 451 -3.79 -6.86 1.60
C ILE A 451 -4.77 -5.86 2.21
N PHE A 452 -4.33 -5.08 3.19
CA PHE A 452 -5.17 -4.10 3.85
C PHE A 452 -5.66 -2.99 2.90
N LEU A 453 -4.78 -2.46 2.04
CA LEU A 453 -5.16 -1.48 1.04
C LEU A 453 -6.17 -2.04 0.04
N GLU A 454 -6.01 -3.31 -0.36
CA GLU A 454 -6.96 -3.98 -1.24
C GLU A 454 -8.33 -4.17 -0.57
N ILE A 455 -8.35 -4.58 0.71
CA ILE A 455 -9.58 -4.68 1.51
C ILE A 455 -10.28 -3.31 1.56
N LEU A 456 -9.53 -2.25 1.86
CA LEU A 456 -10.03 -0.89 1.86
C LEU A 456 -10.65 -0.51 0.51
N ASN A 457 -9.95 -0.79 -0.58
CA ASN A 457 -10.39 -0.45 -1.94
C ASN A 457 -11.71 -1.17 -2.30
N ARG A 458 -11.80 -2.46 -1.97
CA ARG A 458 -13.01 -3.27 -2.15
C ARG A 458 -14.15 -2.85 -1.21
N ALA A 459 -13.82 -2.26 -0.06
CA ALA A 459 -14.78 -1.67 0.87
C ALA A 459 -15.16 -0.23 0.51
N SER A 460 -14.44 0.43 -0.41
CA SER A 460 -14.68 1.81 -0.81
C SER A 460 -15.41 1.93 -2.14
N SER A 461 -16.72 2.18 -2.09
CA SER A 461 -17.43 2.83 -3.18
C SER A 461 -17.37 4.35 -2.96
N GLY A 462 -16.95 5.11 -3.97
CA GLY A 462 -16.59 6.52 -3.87
C GLY A 462 -17.65 7.44 -3.25
N SER A 463 -17.19 8.49 -2.57
CA SER A 463 -17.75 9.85 -2.72
C SER A 463 -16.94 10.84 -1.86
N ALA A 464 -16.03 11.57 -2.50
CA ALA A 464 -15.84 12.97 -2.09
C ALA A 464 -16.96 13.80 -2.76
N ALA A 465 -18.22 13.55 -2.39
CA ALA A 465 -19.30 14.45 -2.77
C ALA A 465 -19.26 15.67 -1.85
N SER A 466 -18.45 16.68 -2.19
CA SER A 466 -18.57 17.99 -1.54
C SER A 466 -19.64 18.81 -2.26
N VAL A 467 -20.88 18.74 -1.75
CA VAL A 467 -21.96 19.66 -2.17
C VAL A 467 -22.01 20.86 -1.21
N ILE A 468 -22.25 22.02 -1.83
CA ILE A 468 -22.79 23.30 -1.31
C ILE A 468 -21.77 24.33 -0.80
N SER A 469 -21.59 25.43 -1.57
CA SER A 469 -22.12 26.74 -1.12
C SER A 469 -22.14 27.83 -2.20
N ASN A 470 -23.37 28.11 -2.67
CA ASN A 470 -24.04 29.39 -2.91
C ASN A 470 -23.35 30.47 -3.76
N SER A 471 -23.85 30.66 -4.99
CA SER A 471 -24.12 32.01 -5.49
C SER A 471 -25.56 32.40 -5.13
N ARG A 472 -25.74 33.64 -4.70
CA ARG A 472 -26.89 34.18 -3.95
C ARG A 472 -28.19 34.36 -4.76
N SER A 473 -28.50 33.53 -5.76
CA SER A 473 -29.69 33.72 -6.64
C SER A 473 -30.66 32.56 -6.74
N GLY A 474 -30.35 31.36 -6.23
CA GLY A 474 -31.25 30.21 -6.35
C GLY A 474 -31.34 29.60 -7.75
N GLU A 475 -31.00 30.32 -8.83
CA GLU A 475 -30.78 29.80 -10.19
C GLU A 475 -29.32 30.05 -10.62
N GLY A 476 -28.68 29.09 -11.30
CA GLY A 476 -27.28 29.18 -11.72
C GLY A 476 -26.66 27.83 -12.09
N ALA A 477 -25.42 27.59 -11.63
CA ALA A 477 -24.71 26.32 -11.80
C ALA A 477 -24.04 25.89 -10.48
N ILE A 478 -23.88 24.58 -10.33
CA ILE A 478 -23.07 23.94 -9.29
C ILE A 478 -21.77 23.42 -9.92
N TYR A 479 -20.66 23.58 -9.22
CA TYR A 479 -19.33 23.14 -9.66
C TYR A 479 -18.85 22.04 -8.73
N GLN A 480 -18.43 20.92 -9.30
CA GLN A 480 -18.01 19.74 -8.55
C GLN A 480 -16.70 19.22 -9.12
N SER A 481 -15.97 18.50 -8.28
CA SER A 481 -14.83 17.71 -8.70
C SER A 481 -15.11 16.24 -8.40
N ILE A 482 -14.57 15.38 -9.24
CA ILE A 482 -14.58 13.93 -9.07
C ILE A 482 -13.17 13.42 -9.35
N PHE A 483 -12.82 12.29 -8.73
CA PHE A 483 -11.60 11.58 -9.05
C PHE A 483 -11.88 10.10 -9.23
N PHE A 484 -11.03 9.45 -10.03
CA PHE A 484 -11.07 8.04 -10.32
C PHE A 484 -9.71 7.45 -9.95
N PRO A 485 -9.65 6.63 -8.88
CA PRO A 485 -8.42 5.91 -8.53
C PRO A 485 -7.94 5.01 -9.65
N GLU A 486 -8.88 4.39 -10.36
CA GLU A 486 -8.65 3.52 -11.52
C GLU A 486 -9.75 3.73 -12.56
N LEU A 487 -9.36 3.92 -13.82
CA LEU A 487 -10.23 3.86 -14.99
C LEU A 487 -9.69 2.80 -15.94
N ARG A 488 -10.60 1.94 -16.44
CA ARG A 488 -10.25 0.86 -17.35
C ARG A 488 -11.08 0.95 -18.62
N ASP A 489 -10.43 0.75 -19.77
CA ASP A 489 -11.13 0.64 -21.05
C ASP A 489 -11.52 -0.80 -21.41
N SER A 490 -12.30 -0.95 -22.48
CA SER A 490 -12.73 -2.24 -23.01
C SER A 490 -11.60 -3.09 -23.60
N SER A 491 -10.45 -2.47 -23.87
CA SER A 491 -9.23 -3.13 -24.38
C SER A 491 -8.29 -3.58 -23.26
N GLY A 492 -8.64 -3.32 -22.00
CA GLY A 492 -7.88 -3.70 -20.81
C GLY A 492 -6.82 -2.69 -20.38
N ASN A 493 -6.66 -1.55 -21.06
CA ASN A 493 -5.76 -0.49 -20.62
C ASN A 493 -6.31 0.18 -19.36
N THR A 494 -5.40 0.55 -18.46
CA THR A 494 -5.75 1.10 -17.15
C THR A 494 -5.00 2.40 -16.91
N VAL A 495 -5.72 3.42 -16.41
CA VAL A 495 -5.14 4.69 -15.99
C VAL A 495 -5.51 4.93 -14.54
N TYR A 496 -4.54 5.35 -13.73
CA TYR A 496 -4.70 5.58 -12.30
C TYR A 496 -4.72 7.07 -11.95
N TRP A 497 -5.43 7.40 -10.88
CA TRP A 497 -5.40 8.71 -10.21
C TRP A 497 -5.70 9.87 -11.17
N THR A 498 -6.89 9.85 -11.76
CA THR A 498 -7.37 10.90 -12.67
C THR A 498 -8.47 11.71 -12.02
N GLY A 499 -8.66 12.96 -12.46
CA GLY A 499 -9.71 13.84 -11.96
C GLY A 499 -10.51 14.53 -13.04
N ASP A 500 -11.66 15.06 -12.65
CA ASP A 500 -12.46 15.99 -13.45
C ASP A 500 -13.03 17.11 -12.57
N VAL A 501 -13.19 18.29 -13.16
CA VAL A 501 -13.97 19.41 -12.62
C VAL A 501 -15.07 19.72 -13.62
N HIS A 502 -16.32 19.61 -13.21
CA HIS A 502 -17.47 19.81 -14.08
C HIS A 502 -18.52 20.72 -13.44
N ALA A 503 -19.48 21.15 -14.26
CA ALA A 503 -20.61 21.94 -13.84
C ALA A 503 -21.96 21.31 -14.24
N LEU A 504 -22.94 21.41 -13.35
CA LEU A 504 -24.35 21.12 -13.62
C LEU A 504 -25.19 22.38 -13.45
N LEU A 505 -26.34 22.42 -14.10
CA LEU A 505 -27.31 23.51 -13.96
C LEU A 505 -28.08 23.37 -12.65
N VAL A 506 -28.51 24.50 -12.08
CA VAL A 506 -29.34 24.55 -10.87
C VAL A 506 -30.57 25.42 -11.13
N ASP A 507 -31.75 24.84 -10.91
CA ASP A 507 -33.03 25.54 -11.04
C ASP A 507 -33.41 26.34 -9.78
N LYS A 508 -34.45 27.19 -9.88
CA LYS A 508 -34.92 28.06 -8.77
C LYS A 508 -35.31 27.33 -7.50
N TYR A 509 -35.59 26.05 -7.60
CA TYR A 509 -35.99 25.21 -6.48
C TYR A 509 -34.78 24.52 -5.82
N GLY A 510 -33.58 24.70 -6.38
CA GLY A 510 -32.34 24.12 -5.90
C GLY A 510 -32.10 22.71 -6.42
N ASN A 511 -32.83 22.24 -7.43
CA ASN A 511 -32.59 20.93 -8.02
C ASN A 511 -31.43 20.98 -9.02
N MET A 512 -30.61 19.93 -9.04
CA MET A 512 -29.54 19.75 -10.02
C MET A 512 -30.13 19.25 -11.34
N ARG A 513 -29.65 19.80 -12.46
CA ARG A 513 -30.07 19.44 -13.81
C ARG A 513 -28.89 19.27 -14.75
N GLU A 514 -28.99 18.29 -15.64
CA GLU A 514 -28.07 18.12 -16.77
C GLU A 514 -28.44 19.09 -17.91
N ASP A 515 -27.50 19.42 -18.79
CA ASP A 515 -27.75 20.19 -20.01
C ASP A 515 -28.13 19.22 -21.14
N THR A 516 -29.38 18.73 -21.13
CA THR A 516 -29.78 17.58 -21.94
C THR A 516 -29.59 17.85 -23.44
N ASN A 517 -29.75 19.10 -23.88
CA ASN A 517 -29.66 19.52 -25.28
C ASN A 517 -28.33 20.23 -25.62
N ALA A 518 -27.39 20.32 -24.68
CA ALA A 518 -26.06 20.91 -24.82
C ALA A 518 -26.08 22.37 -25.32
N ASN A 519 -27.07 23.16 -24.92
CA ASN A 519 -27.25 24.55 -25.36
C ASN A 519 -26.72 25.58 -24.34
N GLN A 520 -26.18 25.13 -23.21
CA GLN A 520 -25.64 25.96 -22.11
C GLN A 520 -26.69 26.88 -21.46
N GLN A 521 -27.97 26.51 -21.57
CA GLN A 521 -29.12 27.22 -21.05
C GLN A 521 -29.96 26.27 -20.20
N LEU A 522 -30.53 26.80 -19.11
CA LEU A 522 -31.49 26.05 -18.30
C LEU A 522 -32.88 26.04 -18.96
N ASP A 523 -33.24 24.91 -19.55
CA ASP A 523 -34.54 24.65 -20.15
C ASP A 523 -35.39 23.77 -19.22
N GLU A 524 -36.30 24.40 -18.47
CA GLU A 524 -37.09 23.72 -17.43
C GLU A 524 -37.97 22.56 -17.97
N ASP A 525 -38.28 22.53 -19.27
CA ASP A 525 -39.09 21.51 -19.96
C ASP A 525 -38.28 20.39 -20.63
N THR A 526 -36.96 20.54 -20.74
CA THR A 526 -36.07 19.64 -21.49
C THR A 526 -34.99 19.04 -20.59
N ASP A 527 -34.40 19.85 -19.72
CA ASP A 527 -33.29 19.46 -18.86
C ASP A 527 -33.74 18.58 -17.70
N LYS A 528 -33.22 17.36 -17.66
CA LYS A 528 -33.60 16.34 -16.68
C LYS A 528 -33.01 16.62 -15.30
N PHE A 529 -33.75 16.19 -14.27
CA PHE A 529 -33.24 16.23 -12.90
C PHE A 529 -32.18 15.16 -12.68
N VAL A 530 -31.09 15.52 -11.99
CA VAL A 530 -29.98 14.61 -11.67
C VAL A 530 -30.01 14.26 -10.19
N LEU A 531 -30.05 12.97 -9.88
CA LEU A 531 -29.93 12.44 -8.53
C LEU A 531 -28.84 11.36 -8.50
N TYR A 532 -27.77 11.62 -7.77
CA TYR A 532 -26.74 10.61 -7.53
C TYR A 532 -27.26 9.51 -6.60
N TYR A 533 -26.82 8.28 -6.86
CA TYR A 533 -27.07 7.15 -5.99
C TYR A 533 -25.93 6.13 -6.17
N ASP A 534 -25.73 5.29 -5.16
CA ASP A 534 -24.79 4.19 -5.27
C ASP A 534 -25.52 2.96 -5.82
N ASP A 535 -25.04 2.41 -6.94
CA ASP A 535 -25.58 1.19 -7.53
C ASP A 535 -25.11 -0.01 -6.70
N GLU A 536 -26.06 -0.68 -6.05
CA GLU A 536 -25.82 -1.78 -5.13
C GLU A 536 -25.28 -3.04 -5.83
N ILE A 537 -25.48 -3.16 -7.16
CA ILE A 537 -25.02 -4.30 -7.95
C ILE A 537 -23.56 -4.11 -8.39
N THR A 538 -23.22 -2.91 -8.86
CA THR A 538 -21.87 -2.62 -9.38
C THR A 538 -20.94 -1.97 -8.35
N ASN A 539 -21.46 -1.59 -7.17
CA ASN A 539 -20.75 -0.79 -6.15
C ASN A 539 -20.12 0.50 -6.72
N THR A 540 -20.74 1.09 -7.74
CA THR A 540 -20.31 2.36 -8.35
C THR A 540 -21.37 3.43 -8.13
N THR A 541 -20.95 4.66 -7.87
CA THR A 541 -21.87 5.80 -7.85
C THR A 541 -22.33 6.09 -9.27
N LYS A 542 -23.65 6.14 -9.48
CA LYS A 542 -24.31 6.43 -10.75
C LYS A 542 -25.28 7.59 -10.59
N ALA A 543 -25.86 8.03 -11.69
CA ALA A 543 -26.89 9.06 -11.69
C ALA A 543 -28.22 8.52 -12.21
N LYS A 544 -29.30 8.92 -11.52
CA LYS A 544 -30.68 8.78 -11.96
C LYS A 544 -31.12 10.09 -12.60
N LEU A 545 -31.58 10.00 -13.84
CA LEU A 545 -32.16 11.09 -14.59
C LEU A 545 -33.69 10.98 -14.58
N TYR A 546 -34.36 12.03 -14.12
CA TYR A 546 -35.83 12.11 -14.12
C TYR A 546 -36.33 13.12 -15.13
N SER A 547 -37.44 12.79 -15.79
CA SER A 547 -38.13 13.67 -16.72
C SER A 547 -38.49 15.01 -16.05
N PRO A 548 -38.32 16.16 -16.73
CA PRO A 548 -38.75 17.46 -16.24
C PRO A 548 -40.27 17.65 -16.27
N VAL A 549 -40.99 16.78 -17.00
CA VAL A 549 -42.44 16.86 -17.18
C VAL A 549 -43.15 15.58 -16.74
N ASP A 550 -44.40 15.73 -16.30
CA ASP A 550 -45.31 14.61 -16.00
C ASP A 550 -45.85 13.93 -17.27
N ALA A 551 -46.64 12.87 -17.11
CA ALA A 551 -47.27 12.15 -18.22
C ALA A 551 -48.24 13.00 -19.08
N ASN A 552 -48.64 14.18 -18.61
CA ASN A 552 -49.50 15.14 -19.32
C ASN A 552 -48.70 16.35 -19.87
N SER A 553 -47.36 16.28 -19.85
CA SER A 553 -46.46 17.36 -20.27
C SER A 553 -46.52 18.63 -19.41
N ASN A 554 -46.95 18.53 -18.14
CA ASN A 554 -46.83 19.63 -17.20
C ASN A 554 -45.44 19.64 -16.56
N LEU A 555 -44.87 20.84 -16.38
CA LEU A 555 -43.59 21.04 -15.70
C LEU A 555 -43.64 20.56 -14.24
N LEU A 556 -42.63 19.78 -13.85
CA LEU A 556 -42.41 19.35 -12.48
C LEU A 556 -41.50 20.34 -11.74
N ILE A 557 -41.81 20.58 -10.45
CA ILE A 557 -41.01 21.42 -9.56
C ILE A 557 -39.92 20.65 -8.80
N ALA A 558 -40.00 19.31 -8.83
CA ALA A 558 -39.11 18.37 -8.18
C ALA A 558 -39.17 17.03 -8.94
N PRO A 559 -38.12 16.20 -8.87
CA PRO A 559 -38.11 14.89 -9.52
C PRO A 559 -39.26 14.00 -9.04
N ASP A 560 -40.01 13.40 -9.97
CA ASP A 560 -41.03 12.41 -9.64
C ASP A 560 -40.38 11.06 -9.30
N LEU A 561 -40.13 10.86 -8.01
CA LEU A 561 -39.49 9.65 -7.48
C LEU A 561 -40.34 8.37 -7.68
N ALA A 562 -41.61 8.49 -8.07
CA ALA A 562 -42.44 7.34 -8.41
C ALA A 562 -42.32 6.93 -9.90
N SER A 563 -41.75 7.80 -10.73
CA SER A 563 -41.48 7.51 -12.14
C SER A 563 -40.19 6.70 -12.31
N THR A 564 -40.09 5.92 -13.39
CA THR A 564 -38.87 5.15 -13.70
C THR A 564 -37.77 6.08 -14.20
N PRO A 565 -36.64 6.23 -13.49
CA PRO A 565 -35.53 7.06 -13.95
C PRO A 565 -34.74 6.38 -15.07
N THR A 566 -34.01 7.16 -15.86
CA THR A 566 -32.91 6.64 -16.70
C THR A 566 -31.65 6.57 -15.85
N ILE A 567 -30.97 5.43 -15.86
CA ILE A 567 -29.71 5.24 -15.12
C ILE A 567 -28.56 5.44 -16.08
N VAL A 568 -27.59 6.26 -15.67
CA VAL A 568 -26.36 6.54 -16.44
C VAL A 568 -25.14 6.52 -15.52
N GLU A 569 -23.98 6.19 -16.08
CA GLU A 569 -22.71 6.38 -15.38
C GLU A 569 -22.43 7.87 -15.19
N ILE A 570 -21.65 8.23 -14.16
CA ILE A 570 -21.32 9.64 -13.90
C ILE A 570 -20.54 10.26 -15.07
N THR A 571 -19.72 9.47 -15.76
CA THR A 571 -18.98 9.91 -16.96
C THR A 571 -19.88 10.22 -18.15
N ASP A 572 -21.12 9.70 -18.16
CA ASP A 572 -22.06 9.83 -19.27
C ASP A 572 -23.10 10.94 -19.03
N LEU A 573 -23.02 11.65 -17.91
CA LEU A 573 -23.87 12.80 -17.64
C LEU A 573 -23.61 13.95 -18.61
N HIS A 574 -24.67 14.61 -19.05
CA HIS A 574 -24.55 15.81 -19.87
C HIS A 574 -24.28 17.03 -18.98
N TYR A 575 -23.00 17.28 -18.70
CA TYR A 575 -22.56 18.45 -17.95
C TYR A 575 -22.77 19.75 -18.75
N LEU A 576 -23.00 20.86 -18.03
CA LEU A 576 -22.93 22.21 -18.62
C LEU A 576 -21.55 22.47 -19.24
N TRP A 577 -20.51 21.96 -18.57
CA TRP A 577 -19.16 21.82 -19.10
C TRP A 577 -18.35 20.86 -18.22
N SER A 578 -17.34 20.21 -18.80
CA SER A 578 -16.32 19.43 -18.09
C SER A 578 -14.91 19.95 -18.44
N GLY A 579 -14.03 19.99 -17.44
CA GLY A 579 -12.63 20.35 -17.63
C GLY A 579 -11.86 19.28 -18.41
N VAL A 580 -12.28 18.01 -18.28
CA VAL A 580 -11.73 16.90 -19.06
C VAL A 580 -11.97 17.12 -20.56
N ASP A 581 -13.11 17.66 -21.00
CA ASP A 581 -13.35 17.87 -22.44
C ASP A 581 -12.31 18.79 -23.10
N TRP A 582 -11.85 19.81 -22.36
CA TRP A 582 -10.74 20.67 -22.78
C TRP A 582 -9.39 19.94 -22.71
N LEU A 583 -9.12 19.29 -21.58
CA LEU A 583 -7.82 18.70 -21.29
C LEU A 583 -7.57 17.36 -21.99
N SER A 584 -8.60 16.63 -22.41
CA SER A 584 -8.48 15.37 -23.15
C SER A 584 -8.59 15.56 -24.65
N ASN A 585 -8.70 16.80 -25.15
CA ASN A 585 -8.79 17.07 -26.58
C ASN A 585 -7.54 16.55 -27.31
N PRO A 586 -7.68 15.68 -28.33
CA PRO A 586 -6.54 15.12 -29.06
C PRO A 586 -5.78 16.18 -29.88
N GLY A 587 -6.43 17.29 -30.23
CA GLY A 587 -5.82 18.44 -30.90
C GLY A 587 -5.16 19.46 -29.97
N LEU A 588 -5.07 19.19 -28.66
CA LEU A 588 -4.42 20.07 -27.69
C LEU A 588 -2.88 20.01 -27.86
N ASN A 589 -2.28 21.12 -28.29
CA ASN A 589 -0.83 21.27 -28.31
C ASN A 589 -0.35 21.56 -26.88
N VAL A 590 0.27 20.55 -26.27
CA VAL A 590 0.82 20.60 -24.91
C VAL A 590 2.26 21.13 -24.87
N THR A 591 2.96 21.26 -26.01
CA THR A 591 4.36 21.66 -26.04
C THR A 591 4.53 23.17 -25.97
N ASP A 592 3.67 23.92 -26.65
CA ASP A 592 3.78 25.37 -26.77
C ASP A 592 2.97 26.08 -25.67
N GLN A 593 3.43 27.26 -25.26
CA GLN A 593 2.67 28.13 -24.37
C GLN A 593 1.57 28.86 -25.16
N ARG A 594 0.36 28.91 -24.59
CA ARG A 594 -0.73 29.74 -25.11
C ARG A 594 -0.47 31.22 -24.82
N SER A 595 -1.00 32.13 -25.62
CA SER A 595 -1.12 33.53 -25.20
C SER A 595 -2.37 33.68 -24.34
N TYR A 596 -2.27 34.20 -23.11
CA TYR A 596 -3.41 34.23 -22.17
C TYR A 596 -4.71 34.74 -22.80
N GLY A 597 -4.64 35.80 -23.63
CA GLY A 597 -5.77 36.42 -24.31
C GLY A 597 -6.40 35.64 -25.48
N THR A 598 -5.90 34.45 -25.84
CA THR A 598 -6.37 33.66 -26.99
C THR A 598 -7.08 32.37 -26.57
N THR A 599 -7.85 31.79 -27.47
CA THR A 599 -8.59 30.53 -27.29
C THR A 599 -7.99 29.38 -28.11
N ASP A 600 -6.70 29.48 -28.44
CA ASP A 600 -6.00 28.43 -29.18
C ASP A 600 -5.98 27.14 -28.34
N ASN A 601 -5.99 25.96 -28.97
CA ASN A 601 -5.86 24.66 -28.30
C ASN A 601 -4.42 24.46 -27.78
N LYS A 602 -4.01 25.27 -26.81
CA LYS A 602 -2.72 25.27 -26.11
C LYS A 602 -2.96 25.53 -24.61
N ARG A 603 -2.04 25.10 -23.75
CA ARG A 603 -2.12 25.36 -22.30
C ARG A 603 -1.35 26.63 -21.92
N TYR A 604 -1.82 27.33 -20.90
CA TYR A 604 -1.12 28.46 -20.28
C TYR A 604 -0.67 28.04 -18.89
N ILE A 605 0.58 27.56 -18.75
CA ILE A 605 1.11 27.02 -17.49
C ILE A 605 2.33 27.82 -17.08
N PHE A 606 2.34 28.30 -15.84
CA PHE A 606 3.43 29.11 -15.31
C PHE A 606 3.81 28.67 -13.90
N THR A 607 5.02 29.06 -13.49
CA THR A 607 5.56 28.87 -12.14
C THR A 607 6.14 30.20 -11.64
N ASP A 608 6.54 30.25 -10.37
CA ASP A 608 7.15 31.45 -9.79
C ASP A 608 8.49 31.76 -10.44
N TYR A 609 8.81 33.05 -10.53
CA TYR A 609 10.17 33.47 -10.84
C TYR A 609 11.13 33.05 -9.73
N ILE A 610 12.13 32.24 -10.07
CA ILE A 610 13.17 31.80 -9.15
C ILE A 610 14.24 32.89 -9.07
N ASP A 611 14.20 33.69 -8.00
CA ASP A 611 15.25 34.67 -7.69
C ASP A 611 16.47 33.94 -7.09
N THR A 612 17.49 33.69 -7.91
CA THR A 612 18.77 33.13 -7.45
C THR A 612 19.67 34.18 -6.79
N SER A 613 19.28 35.46 -6.83
CA SER A 613 19.97 36.52 -6.11
C SER A 613 19.38 36.61 -4.69
N ALA A 614 20.23 36.64 -3.67
CA ALA A 614 19.81 36.63 -2.26
C ALA A 614 19.16 37.96 -1.78
N ASP A 615 18.53 38.73 -2.67
CA ASP A 615 18.09 40.11 -2.42
C ASP A 615 16.57 40.28 -2.67
N VAL A 616 15.76 39.73 -1.75
CA VAL A 616 14.30 39.84 -1.83
C VAL A 616 13.87 41.25 -1.42
N SER A 617 13.68 42.14 -2.40
CA SER A 617 13.08 43.46 -2.20
C SER A 617 11.64 43.51 -2.69
N ILE A 618 10.73 44.08 -1.88
CA ILE A 618 9.31 44.25 -2.24
C ILE A 618 9.10 45.22 -3.43
N SER A 619 10.12 46.01 -3.77
CA SER A 619 10.14 46.85 -4.98
C SER A 619 10.27 46.06 -6.28
N ASN A 620 10.67 44.79 -6.20
CA ASN A 620 10.88 43.92 -7.35
C ASN A 620 9.65 43.08 -7.69
N VAL A 621 8.63 43.06 -6.81
CA VAL A 621 7.36 42.35 -7.02
C VAL A 621 6.53 43.07 -8.09
N ASN A 622 6.58 42.54 -9.32
CA ASN A 622 5.80 43.04 -10.45
C ASN A 622 5.09 41.89 -11.18
N ASN A 623 4.17 42.24 -12.08
CA ASN A 623 3.38 41.30 -12.88
C ASN A 623 4.18 40.47 -13.91
N ASN A 624 5.51 40.64 -13.97
CA ASN A 624 6.40 39.92 -14.85
C ASN A 624 7.31 38.93 -14.08
N GLN A 625 7.10 38.73 -12.78
CA GLN A 625 7.81 37.74 -11.96
C GLN A 625 7.17 36.34 -12.02
N VAL A 626 6.85 35.89 -13.23
CA VAL A 626 6.42 34.52 -13.50
C VAL A 626 7.29 33.95 -14.62
N MET A 627 7.54 32.65 -14.57
CA MET A 627 8.24 31.93 -15.63
C MET A 627 7.27 30.99 -16.35
N ASP A 628 7.38 30.93 -17.68
CA ASP A 628 6.64 29.95 -18.46
C ASP A 628 7.14 28.54 -18.12
N PHE A 629 6.22 27.64 -17.78
CA PHE A 629 6.56 26.25 -17.45
C PHE A 629 6.74 25.43 -18.74
N LEU A 630 7.78 25.74 -19.50
CA LEU A 630 8.17 25.11 -20.78
C LEU A 630 9.49 24.35 -20.64
N PRO A 631 9.84 23.44 -21.57
CA PRO A 631 11.13 22.74 -21.53
C PRO A 631 12.35 23.68 -21.45
N ASP A 632 12.26 24.88 -22.03
CA ASP A 632 13.32 25.90 -21.97
C ASP A 632 13.53 26.46 -20.55
N PHE A 633 12.60 26.22 -19.61
CA PHE A 633 12.74 26.58 -18.20
C PHE A 633 14.04 26.02 -17.57
N VAL A 634 14.45 24.81 -17.99
CA VAL A 634 15.57 24.08 -17.37
C VAL A 634 16.92 24.36 -18.03
N ASP A 635 16.91 24.90 -19.26
CA ASP A 635 18.11 25.23 -20.05
C ASP A 635 18.30 26.76 -20.12
N ASP A 636 18.14 27.43 -18.98
CA ASP A 636 18.45 28.85 -18.83
C ASP A 636 19.91 29.02 -18.45
N ALA A 637 20.70 29.55 -19.38
CA ALA A 637 22.14 29.85 -19.23
C ALA A 637 22.49 30.77 -18.05
N THR A 638 21.50 31.33 -17.34
CA THR A 638 21.67 32.19 -16.17
C THR A 638 21.27 31.56 -14.84
N HIS A 639 20.47 30.47 -14.82
CA HIS A 639 19.87 29.95 -13.59
C HIS A 639 20.04 28.43 -13.34
N ASP A 640 20.41 27.61 -14.33
CA ASP A 640 20.56 26.14 -14.19
C ASP A 640 19.39 25.47 -13.45
N ASN A 641 18.15 25.82 -13.83
CA ASN A 641 16.94 25.48 -13.06
C ASN A 641 16.60 23.98 -13.03
N TYR A 642 17.31 23.13 -13.79
CA TYR A 642 17.07 21.69 -13.82
C TYR A 642 17.13 21.05 -12.42
N PHE A 643 17.95 21.58 -11.50
CA PHE A 643 18.02 21.10 -10.11
C PHE A 643 16.68 21.18 -9.36
N PHE A 644 15.81 22.14 -9.70
CA PHE A 644 14.52 22.29 -9.03
C PHE A 644 13.53 21.18 -9.35
N LEU A 645 13.74 20.40 -10.43
CA LEU A 645 12.93 19.23 -10.74
C LEU A 645 13.49 17.92 -10.15
N ASN A 646 14.61 18.01 -9.43
CA ASN A 646 15.29 16.86 -8.83
C ASN A 646 15.50 15.68 -9.80
N PRO A 647 16.07 15.89 -11.00
CA PRO A 647 16.18 14.85 -12.02
C PRO A 647 17.21 13.76 -11.69
N GLU A 648 17.97 13.90 -10.61
CA GLU A 648 19.14 13.07 -10.36
C GLU A 648 18.75 11.62 -10.00
N ASP A 649 19.19 10.69 -10.85
CA ASP A 649 19.43 9.29 -10.49
C ASP A 649 20.96 9.07 -10.41
N THR A 650 21.41 8.21 -9.50
CA THR A 650 22.85 7.97 -9.26
C THR A 650 23.57 7.58 -10.55
N GLY A 651 24.46 8.45 -11.04
CA GLY A 651 25.28 8.22 -12.24
C GLY A 651 24.89 9.01 -13.49
N MET A 652 23.87 9.87 -13.44
CA MET A 652 23.51 10.75 -14.57
C MET A 652 24.57 11.81 -14.88
N THR A 653 24.76 12.11 -16.17
CA THR A 653 25.51 13.30 -16.63
C THR A 653 24.61 14.54 -16.61
N GLU A 654 25.22 15.74 -16.56
CA GLU A 654 24.48 17.01 -16.61
C GLU A 654 23.55 17.13 -17.83
N ALA A 655 24.00 16.69 -19.01
CA ALA A 655 23.17 16.67 -20.22
C ALA A 655 21.96 15.73 -20.09
N GLN A 656 22.10 14.60 -19.37
CA GLN A 656 20.99 13.70 -19.10
C GLN A 656 20.02 14.32 -18.08
N MET A 657 20.51 14.97 -17.03
CA MET A 657 19.66 15.66 -16.05
C MET A 657 18.81 16.77 -16.68
N ILE A 658 19.39 17.55 -17.60
CA ILE A 658 18.65 18.58 -18.36
C ILE A 658 17.57 17.91 -19.22
N THR A 659 17.92 16.84 -19.94
CA THR A 659 16.97 16.10 -20.79
C THR A 659 15.83 15.49 -19.97
N GLU A 660 16.14 14.90 -18.81
CA GLU A 660 15.14 14.35 -17.87
C GLU A 660 14.20 15.44 -17.38
N SER A 661 14.75 16.58 -16.98
CA SER A 661 13.97 17.72 -16.50
C SER A 661 13.03 18.25 -17.60
N GLN A 662 13.50 18.31 -18.85
CA GLN A 662 12.64 18.64 -19.99
C GLN A 662 11.53 17.60 -20.20
N ASN A 663 11.82 16.32 -20.01
CA ASN A 663 10.83 15.24 -20.14
C ASN A 663 9.79 15.28 -19.02
N ILE A 664 10.20 15.54 -17.78
CA ILE A 664 9.28 15.77 -16.64
C ILE A 664 8.33 16.93 -16.98
N ILE A 665 8.84 18.07 -17.45
CA ILE A 665 7.98 19.21 -17.85
C ILE A 665 7.01 18.81 -18.96
N LYS A 666 7.49 18.16 -20.03
CA LYS A 666 6.62 17.69 -21.12
C LYS A 666 5.53 16.77 -20.61
N PHE A 667 5.87 15.86 -19.69
CA PHE A 667 4.91 14.95 -19.09
C PHE A 667 3.83 15.69 -18.28
N ILE A 668 4.22 16.60 -17.38
CA ILE A 668 3.29 17.42 -16.58
C ILE A 668 2.39 18.29 -17.46
N ARG A 669 2.93 18.83 -18.56
CA ARG A 669 2.14 19.57 -19.55
C ARG A 669 1.13 18.69 -20.30
N GLY A 670 1.34 17.36 -20.33
CA GLY A 670 0.39 16.39 -20.87
C GLY A 670 0.86 15.65 -22.13
N GLN A 671 2.18 15.57 -22.37
CA GLN A 671 2.77 14.76 -23.44
C GLN A 671 2.95 13.30 -22.99
N GLU A 672 2.54 12.36 -23.84
CA GLU A 672 2.66 10.91 -23.62
C GLU A 672 3.84 10.32 -24.41
N GLY A 673 4.17 9.05 -24.14
CA GLY A 673 5.22 8.32 -24.87
C GLY A 673 6.65 8.77 -24.54
N LEU A 674 6.86 9.26 -23.32
CA LEU A 674 8.15 9.68 -22.80
C LEU A 674 8.79 8.56 -21.98
N SER A 675 10.13 8.62 -21.85
CA SER A 675 10.92 7.67 -21.07
C SER A 675 12.00 8.40 -20.27
N ASN A 676 12.41 7.82 -19.15
CA ASN A 676 13.53 8.29 -18.35
C ASN A 676 14.83 8.22 -19.18
N SER A 677 15.60 9.30 -19.14
CA SER A 677 16.79 9.54 -19.96
C SER A 677 18.02 8.69 -19.60
N LEU A 678 18.05 8.08 -18.41
CA LEU A 678 19.09 7.14 -17.98
C LEU A 678 18.62 5.69 -18.09
N SER A 679 17.49 5.35 -17.46
CA SER A 679 17.02 3.96 -17.38
C SER A 679 16.33 3.47 -18.65
N GLY A 680 15.80 4.39 -19.47
CA GLY A 680 14.96 4.07 -20.62
C GLY A 680 13.55 3.58 -20.25
N SER A 681 13.21 3.54 -18.96
CA SER A 681 11.88 3.15 -18.49
C SER A 681 10.82 4.11 -19.03
N ALA A 682 9.74 3.58 -19.60
CA ALA A 682 8.60 4.38 -20.02
C ALA A 682 7.93 5.06 -18.81
N TYR A 683 7.49 6.30 -18.99
CA TYR A 683 6.65 6.97 -18.00
C TYR A 683 5.26 6.33 -17.96
N ARG A 684 4.52 6.54 -16.86
CA ARG A 684 3.13 6.06 -16.76
C ARG A 684 2.26 6.59 -17.89
N SER A 685 1.35 5.75 -18.37
CA SER A 685 0.35 6.13 -19.39
C SER A 685 -0.85 6.81 -18.74
N ARG A 686 -1.37 7.86 -19.39
CA ARG A 686 -2.67 8.49 -19.06
C ARG A 686 -3.68 8.33 -20.19
N THR A 687 -3.46 7.38 -21.08
CA THR A 687 -4.25 7.18 -22.29
C THR A 687 -5.16 5.97 -22.16
N LEU A 688 -6.45 6.15 -22.43
CA LEU A 688 -7.44 5.09 -22.60
C LEU A 688 -8.02 5.14 -24.01
N VAL A 689 -8.50 4.00 -24.50
CA VAL A 689 -9.17 3.90 -25.79
C VAL A 689 -10.68 4.05 -25.57
N ASP A 690 -11.31 5.01 -26.25
CA ASP A 690 -12.75 5.21 -26.20
C ASP A 690 -13.53 4.11 -26.95
N SER A 691 -14.86 4.09 -26.81
CA SER A 691 -15.74 3.11 -27.47
C SER A 691 -15.69 3.15 -29.01
N ASN A 692 -15.14 4.23 -29.59
CA ASN A 692 -14.97 4.42 -31.03
C ASN A 692 -13.55 4.07 -31.50
N GLY A 693 -12.67 3.62 -30.60
CA GLY A 693 -11.29 3.25 -30.90
C GLY A 693 -10.31 4.43 -30.96
N ASN A 694 -10.67 5.61 -30.42
CA ASN A 694 -9.77 6.76 -30.36
C ASN A 694 -9.10 6.89 -28.99
N ASP A 695 -7.85 7.35 -28.98
CA ASP A 695 -7.12 7.65 -27.76
C ASP A 695 -7.70 8.89 -27.05
N ARG A 696 -8.06 8.72 -25.77
CA ARG A 696 -8.44 9.79 -24.84
C ARG A 696 -7.40 9.89 -23.74
N ILE A 697 -6.78 11.06 -23.62
CA ILE A 697 -5.70 11.31 -22.65
C ILE A 697 -6.26 12.07 -21.44
N TYR A 698 -6.19 11.48 -20.26
CA TYR A 698 -6.65 12.05 -19.00
C TYR A 698 -5.53 12.88 -18.35
N ARG A 699 -5.43 14.16 -18.72
CA ARG A 699 -4.31 15.03 -18.30
C ARG A 699 -4.48 15.66 -16.91
N LEU A 700 -5.70 15.71 -16.39
CA LEU A 700 -5.99 16.30 -15.08
C LEU A 700 -5.76 15.26 -13.98
N GLY A 701 -4.93 15.60 -13.00
CA GLY A 701 -4.71 14.75 -11.83
C GLY A 701 -5.97 14.60 -10.98
N ASP A 702 -5.97 13.60 -10.10
CA ASP A 702 -7.04 13.42 -9.12
C ASP A 702 -7.22 14.64 -8.21
N ILE A 703 -8.47 14.85 -7.78
CA ILE A 703 -8.88 15.96 -6.92
C ILE A 703 -9.57 15.35 -5.70
N ILE A 704 -8.78 15.02 -4.67
CA ILE A 704 -9.25 14.25 -3.51
C ILE A 704 -9.85 15.16 -2.44
N HIS A 705 -9.10 16.12 -1.90
CA HIS A 705 -9.58 17.02 -0.84
C HIS A 705 -9.87 18.44 -1.32
N SER A 706 -9.41 18.77 -2.52
CA SER A 706 -9.61 20.06 -3.13
C SER A 706 -11.07 20.24 -3.54
N THR A 707 -11.60 21.42 -3.22
CA THR A 707 -12.97 21.79 -3.57
C THR A 707 -12.93 22.96 -4.55
N PRO A 708 -13.54 22.84 -5.73
CA PRO A 708 -13.64 23.93 -6.69
C PRO A 708 -14.18 25.20 -6.04
N THR A 709 -13.43 26.28 -6.11
CA THR A 709 -13.76 27.55 -5.48
C THR A 709 -14.01 28.62 -6.52
N VAL A 710 -15.20 29.22 -6.45
CA VAL A 710 -15.67 30.16 -7.46
C VAL A 710 -15.32 31.59 -7.10
N VAL A 711 -14.62 32.27 -8.01
CA VAL A 711 -14.44 33.72 -7.97
C VAL A 711 -15.38 34.35 -9.00
N SER A 712 -16.42 35.01 -8.50
CA SER A 712 -17.42 35.77 -9.26
C SER A 712 -17.52 37.18 -8.69
N ARG A 713 -18.50 38.02 -9.07
CA ARG A 713 -18.66 39.41 -8.57
C ARG A 713 -18.25 39.61 -7.08
N PRO A 714 -17.58 40.72 -6.72
CA PRO A 714 -17.22 41.00 -5.33
C PRO A 714 -18.43 40.86 -4.39
N ALA A 715 -18.28 40.00 -3.38
CA ALA A 715 -19.36 39.64 -2.46
C ALA A 715 -19.28 40.40 -1.14
N GLU A 716 -18.07 40.83 -0.78
CA GLU A 716 -17.85 41.64 0.41
C GLU A 716 -18.49 43.02 0.21
N ASN A 717 -19.00 43.61 1.30
CA ASN A 717 -19.61 44.94 1.26
C ASN A 717 -18.81 45.88 2.16
N TYR A 718 -17.48 45.90 2.00
CA TYR A 718 -16.59 46.74 2.82
C TYR A 718 -16.88 48.24 2.62
N ASP A 719 -17.47 48.61 1.49
CA ASP A 719 -18.03 49.94 1.25
C ASP A 719 -19.14 50.32 2.24
N LEU A 720 -19.98 49.35 2.63
CA LEU A 720 -21.08 49.56 3.59
C LEU A 720 -20.66 49.32 5.04
N ILE A 721 -19.84 48.28 5.28
CA ILE A 721 -19.47 47.85 6.63
C ILE A 721 -18.38 48.76 7.22
N TYR A 722 -17.39 49.13 6.40
CA TYR A 722 -16.23 49.90 6.84
C TYR A 722 -16.17 51.30 6.23
N ASN A 723 -17.19 51.70 5.46
CA ASN A 723 -17.23 52.98 4.75
C ASN A 723 -16.00 53.21 3.85
N ASP A 724 -15.45 52.14 3.26
CA ASP A 724 -14.30 52.21 2.34
C ASP A 724 -14.77 52.58 0.92
N SER A 725 -14.60 53.86 0.56
CA SER A 725 -14.94 54.35 -0.78
C SER A 725 -14.14 53.70 -1.90
N SER A 726 -12.90 53.24 -1.64
CA SER A 726 -12.08 52.58 -2.65
C SER A 726 -12.57 51.16 -2.97
N TYR A 727 -13.22 50.51 -2.00
CA TYR A 727 -13.86 49.23 -2.25
C TYR A 727 -15.12 49.36 -3.12
N LEU A 728 -15.84 50.49 -3.02
CA LEU A 728 -16.97 50.77 -3.92
C LEU A 728 -16.52 50.85 -5.39
N ASP A 729 -15.37 51.48 -5.66
CA ASP A 729 -14.82 51.59 -7.00
C ASP A 729 -14.35 50.23 -7.53
N PHE A 730 -13.66 49.43 -6.70
CA PHE A 730 -13.33 48.03 -6.99
C PHE A 730 -14.60 47.22 -7.32
N LYS A 731 -15.63 47.32 -6.49
CA LYS A 731 -16.91 46.61 -6.68
C LYS A 731 -17.58 47.01 -7.99
N LYS A 732 -17.63 48.31 -8.33
CA LYS A 732 -18.18 48.78 -9.62
C LYS A 732 -17.39 48.24 -10.82
N LYS A 733 -16.06 48.20 -10.73
CA LYS A 733 -15.17 47.68 -11.78
C LYS A 733 -15.37 46.18 -12.02
N TYR A 734 -15.51 45.41 -10.94
CA TYR A 734 -15.54 43.95 -10.98
C TYR A 734 -16.93 43.31 -10.84
N VAL A 735 -18.02 44.09 -10.77
CA VAL A 735 -19.40 43.56 -10.68
C VAL A 735 -19.75 42.62 -11.84
N GLY A 736 -19.23 42.93 -13.04
CA GLY A 736 -19.40 42.11 -14.25
C GLY A 736 -18.21 41.20 -14.55
N ARG A 737 -17.40 40.81 -13.54
CA ARG A 737 -16.25 39.92 -13.76
C ARG A 737 -16.70 38.50 -14.16
N ARG A 738 -15.87 37.85 -14.98
CA ARG A 738 -16.06 36.46 -15.41
C ARG A 738 -16.01 35.55 -14.19
N MET A 739 -16.82 34.50 -14.19
CA MET A 739 -16.74 33.46 -13.17
C MET A 739 -15.55 32.57 -13.49
N VAL A 740 -14.64 32.42 -12.53
CA VAL A 740 -13.47 31.55 -12.64
C VAL A 740 -13.50 30.56 -11.49
N ILE A 741 -13.29 29.29 -11.82
CA ILE A 741 -13.31 28.18 -10.86
C ILE A 741 -11.87 27.78 -10.61
N TYR A 742 -11.44 27.86 -9.35
CA TYR A 742 -10.11 27.50 -8.91
C TYR A 742 -10.12 26.15 -8.20
N THR A 743 -9.28 25.22 -8.66
CA THR A 743 -9.21 23.87 -8.09
C THR A 743 -7.76 23.41 -8.09
N GLY A 744 -7.26 22.99 -6.92
CA GLY A 744 -6.00 22.27 -6.83
C GLY A 744 -6.16 20.82 -7.30
N ALA A 745 -5.17 20.29 -8.01
CA ALA A 745 -5.14 18.89 -8.42
C ALA A 745 -3.79 18.25 -8.06
N ASN A 746 -3.82 16.93 -7.90
CA ASN A 746 -2.64 16.12 -7.56
C ASN A 746 -1.72 15.84 -8.77
N ASP A 747 -1.86 16.61 -9.86
CA ASP A 747 -0.88 16.69 -10.94
C ASP A 747 0.19 17.78 -10.69
N GLY A 748 0.18 18.39 -9.50
CA GLY A 748 1.14 19.41 -9.10
C GLY A 748 0.65 20.85 -9.31
N MET A 749 -0.57 21.06 -9.80
CA MET A 749 -1.03 22.36 -10.27
C MET A 749 -2.29 22.88 -9.56
N LEU A 750 -2.37 24.21 -9.45
CA LEU A 750 -3.62 24.93 -9.23
C LEU A 750 -4.19 25.34 -10.58
N HIS A 751 -5.39 24.86 -10.91
CA HIS A 751 -6.07 25.13 -12.18
C HIS A 751 -7.11 26.24 -12.04
N ALA A 752 -7.27 27.02 -13.10
CA ALA A 752 -8.32 28.01 -13.26
C ALA A 752 -9.18 27.68 -14.47
N PHE A 753 -10.44 27.30 -14.26
CA PHE A 753 -11.40 26.98 -15.32
C PHE A 753 -12.39 28.11 -15.57
N ASN A 754 -12.78 28.29 -16.83
CA ASN A 754 -13.75 29.30 -17.22
C ASN A 754 -15.19 28.86 -16.90
N GLY A 755 -15.85 29.57 -15.97
CA GLY A 755 -17.27 29.41 -15.67
C GLY A 755 -18.19 30.31 -16.51
N GLY A 756 -17.65 31.20 -17.35
CA GLY A 756 -18.44 32.10 -18.20
C GLY A 756 -19.06 33.29 -17.48
N PHE A 757 -20.15 33.80 -18.06
CA PHE A 757 -21.01 34.84 -17.48
C PHE A 757 -22.44 34.31 -17.41
N TYR A 758 -23.09 34.46 -16.26
CA TYR A 758 -24.49 34.07 -16.11
C TYR A 758 -25.40 35.21 -16.59
N ASN A 759 -26.25 34.92 -17.58
CA ASN A 759 -27.31 35.80 -18.03
C ASN A 759 -28.64 35.37 -17.40
N ILE A 760 -29.16 36.20 -16.50
CA ILE A 760 -30.40 35.93 -15.76
C ILE A 760 -31.66 35.95 -16.63
N GLU A 761 -31.69 36.74 -17.73
CA GLU A 761 -32.87 36.87 -18.59
C GLU A 761 -33.09 35.59 -19.40
N ASN A 762 -32.00 34.99 -19.88
CA ASN A 762 -32.03 33.79 -20.70
C ASN A 762 -31.71 32.52 -19.91
N LYS A 763 -31.42 32.63 -18.60
CA LYS A 763 -30.92 31.53 -17.76
C LYS A 763 -29.75 30.76 -18.39
N ALA A 764 -28.89 31.47 -19.10
CA ALA A 764 -27.86 30.89 -19.96
C ALA A 764 -26.46 31.33 -19.54
N PHE A 765 -25.48 30.45 -19.73
CA PHE A 765 -24.08 30.76 -19.55
C PHE A 765 -23.47 31.19 -20.88
N ILE A 766 -22.99 32.42 -20.96
CA ILE A 766 -22.37 32.98 -22.16
C ILE A 766 -20.86 33.10 -22.00
N THR A 767 -20.13 32.94 -23.10
CA THR A 767 -18.66 32.98 -23.12
C THR A 767 -18.10 34.40 -23.26
N ALA A 768 -18.88 35.33 -23.83
CA ALA A 768 -18.51 36.70 -24.12
C ALA A 768 -19.32 37.72 -23.30
N SER A 769 -18.67 38.79 -22.83
CA SER A 769 -19.34 39.94 -22.21
C SER A 769 -18.49 41.20 -22.40
N GLY A 770 -19.03 42.20 -23.11
CA GLY A 770 -18.30 43.42 -23.46
C GLY A 770 -17.09 43.13 -24.35
N SER A 771 -15.94 43.71 -24.02
CA SER A 771 -14.67 43.54 -24.76
C SER A 771 -13.80 42.36 -24.28
N LYS A 772 -14.35 41.46 -23.45
CA LYS A 772 -13.60 40.34 -22.89
C LYS A 772 -13.48 39.19 -23.90
N THR A 773 -12.31 38.54 -23.95
CA THR A 773 -12.08 37.34 -24.77
C THR A 773 -13.13 36.27 -24.49
N ALA A 774 -13.69 35.67 -25.55
CA ALA A 774 -14.74 34.67 -25.46
C ALA A 774 -14.18 33.24 -25.25
N TYR A 775 -13.67 32.95 -24.06
CA TYR A 775 -13.22 31.59 -23.73
C TYR A 775 -14.41 30.61 -23.69
N PRO A 776 -14.30 29.40 -24.27
CA PRO A 776 -15.26 28.31 -24.07
C PRO A 776 -15.49 27.98 -22.59
N LEU A 777 -16.70 27.56 -22.23
CA LEU A 777 -16.99 27.09 -20.87
C LEU A 777 -16.16 25.84 -20.57
N GLY A 778 -15.70 25.70 -19.31
CA GLY A 778 -14.83 24.59 -18.89
C GLY A 778 -13.39 24.65 -19.40
N MET A 779 -13.04 25.61 -20.27
CA MET A 779 -11.66 25.80 -20.72
C MET A 779 -10.71 26.14 -19.56
N GLU A 780 -9.54 25.50 -19.53
CA GLU A 780 -8.43 25.87 -18.63
C GLU A 780 -7.85 27.24 -19.06
N LEU A 781 -8.16 28.27 -18.27
CA LEU A 781 -7.67 29.63 -18.46
C LEU A 781 -6.18 29.74 -18.14
N TRP A 782 -5.74 29.05 -17.09
CA TRP A 782 -4.35 28.90 -16.72
C TRP A 782 -4.17 27.79 -15.68
N ALA A 783 -2.95 27.29 -15.56
CA ALA A 783 -2.51 26.44 -14.46
C ALA A 783 -1.22 27.00 -13.84
N TYR A 784 -1.10 26.89 -12.53
CA TYR A 784 0.06 27.37 -11.77
C TYR A 784 0.73 26.21 -11.04
N VAL A 785 2.03 26.05 -11.24
CA VAL A 785 2.88 25.05 -10.58
C VAL A 785 3.62 25.74 -9.42
N PRO A 786 3.29 25.46 -8.15
CA PRO A 786 3.99 26.05 -7.02
C PRO A 786 5.46 25.66 -6.99
N ASN A 787 6.35 26.61 -6.67
CA ASN A 787 7.80 26.36 -6.61
C ASN A 787 8.15 25.18 -5.68
N ALA A 788 7.51 25.10 -4.52
CA ALA A 788 7.75 24.05 -3.51
C ALA A 788 7.43 22.63 -4.02
N LEU A 789 6.65 22.49 -5.10
CA LEU A 789 6.29 21.20 -5.67
C LEU A 789 7.16 20.78 -6.85
N LEU A 790 7.96 21.69 -7.41
CA LEU A 790 8.87 21.40 -8.52
C LEU A 790 9.71 20.13 -8.29
N PRO A 791 10.37 19.93 -7.12
CA PRO A 791 11.23 18.76 -6.90
C PRO A 791 10.47 17.44 -6.83
N HIS A 792 9.17 17.51 -6.57
CA HIS A 792 8.30 16.37 -6.34
C HIS A 792 7.62 15.90 -7.64
N LEU A 793 7.62 16.71 -8.71
CA LEU A 793 6.93 16.37 -9.97
C LEU A 793 7.51 15.12 -10.65
N ARG A 794 8.76 14.75 -10.36
CA ARG A 794 9.38 13.52 -10.88
C ARG A 794 8.56 12.26 -10.54
N TRP A 795 7.91 12.21 -9.37
CA TRP A 795 7.16 11.01 -8.98
C TRP A 795 5.88 10.79 -9.78
N LEU A 796 5.36 11.84 -10.44
CA LEU A 796 4.23 11.71 -11.36
C LEU A 796 4.62 10.98 -12.65
N THR A 797 5.91 10.86 -12.98
CA THR A 797 6.39 10.18 -14.19
C THR A 797 6.66 8.69 -13.97
N GLU A 798 6.91 8.27 -12.72
CA GLU A 798 7.18 6.87 -12.38
C GLU A 798 6.02 5.96 -12.80
N ALA A 799 6.35 4.72 -13.19
CA ALA A 799 5.34 3.72 -13.53
C ALA A 799 4.48 3.46 -12.29
N SER A 800 3.30 4.08 -12.26
CA SER A 800 2.39 4.00 -11.13
C SER A 800 1.63 2.68 -11.17
N ASP A 801 1.74 1.91 -10.10
CA ASP A 801 0.67 1.02 -9.68
C ASP A 801 -0.33 1.78 -8.80
N TYR A 802 -1.44 1.14 -8.46
CA TYR A 802 -2.44 1.70 -7.54
C TYR A 802 -1.85 2.10 -6.16
N SER A 803 -0.72 1.52 -5.74
CA SER A 803 -0.14 1.74 -4.40
C SER A 803 0.71 3.00 -4.27
N SER A 804 0.97 3.68 -5.39
CA SER A 804 1.90 4.79 -5.51
C SER A 804 1.15 6.12 -5.72
N HIS A 805 0.75 6.80 -4.64
CA HIS A 805 0.06 8.10 -4.70
C HIS A 805 0.71 9.16 -3.79
N VAL A 806 0.89 10.37 -4.31
CA VAL A 806 1.48 11.51 -3.61
C VAL A 806 0.51 12.69 -3.71
N TYR A 807 0.22 13.32 -2.57
CA TYR A 807 -0.57 14.55 -2.52
C TYR A 807 0.27 15.76 -2.93
N TYR A 808 -0.25 16.58 -3.86
CA TYR A 808 0.39 17.80 -4.33
C TYR A 808 -0.41 19.04 -3.95
N VAL A 809 -1.08 19.70 -4.91
CA VAL A 809 -1.93 20.86 -4.65
C VAL A 809 -3.30 20.35 -4.24
N ASP A 810 -3.48 20.16 -2.94
CA ASP A 810 -4.73 19.66 -2.38
C ASP A 810 -5.39 20.66 -1.42
N LEU A 811 -6.61 20.34 -0.98
CA LEU A 811 -7.50 21.17 -0.15
C LEU A 811 -8.14 22.37 -0.88
N LYS A 812 -9.19 22.90 -0.26
CA LYS A 812 -9.95 24.03 -0.78
C LYS A 812 -9.14 25.33 -0.73
N PRO A 813 -8.89 26.02 -1.87
CA PRO A 813 -8.24 27.32 -1.86
C PRO A 813 -9.12 28.37 -1.17
N ARG A 814 -8.50 29.28 -0.40
CA ARG A 814 -9.20 30.38 0.26
C ARG A 814 -9.18 31.62 -0.61
N ILE A 815 -10.36 32.19 -0.86
CA ILE A 815 -10.51 33.45 -1.60
C ILE A 815 -10.97 34.57 -0.68
N PHE A 816 -10.44 35.77 -0.87
CA PHE A 816 -10.89 36.99 -0.21
C PHE A 816 -10.43 38.22 -1.02
N ASP A 817 -11.17 39.32 -0.90
CA ASP A 817 -10.74 40.60 -1.47
C ASP A 817 -9.78 41.29 -0.49
N ALA A 818 -8.63 41.75 -1.00
CA ALA A 818 -7.59 42.41 -0.21
C ALA A 818 -7.10 43.69 -0.88
N LYS A 819 -6.81 44.73 -0.08
CA LYS A 819 -6.21 45.98 -0.54
C LYS A 819 -4.72 45.99 -0.19
N ILE A 820 -3.90 45.60 -1.16
CA ILE A 820 -2.44 45.48 -1.01
C ILE A 820 -1.66 46.37 -2.00
N PHE A 821 -2.35 46.96 -2.98
CA PHE A 821 -1.77 47.85 -4.00
C PHE A 821 -2.47 49.22 -4.02
N THR A 822 -1.93 50.13 -4.85
CA THR A 822 -2.58 51.41 -5.16
C THR A 822 -3.98 51.21 -5.74
N ALA A 823 -4.89 52.16 -5.51
CA ALA A 823 -6.28 52.02 -5.89
C ALA A 823 -6.48 51.67 -7.37
N ASP A 824 -7.35 50.68 -7.63
CA ASP A 824 -7.84 50.35 -8.95
C ASP A 824 -8.78 51.47 -9.44
N THR A 825 -8.24 52.46 -10.14
CA THR A 825 -9.06 53.46 -10.85
C THR A 825 -9.79 52.85 -12.05
#